data_AF-A0A5N7WL57-F1
#
_entry.id   AF-A0A5N7WL57-F1
#
_cell.length_a   1.000
_cell.length_b   1.000
_cell.length_c   1.000
_cell.angle_alpha   90.00
_cell.angle_beta   90.00
_cell.angle_gamma   90.00
#
_symmetry.space_group_name_H-M   'P 1'
#
loop_
_entity.id
_entity.type
_entity.pdbx_description
1 polymer ?
#
loop_
_entity_poly.entity_id
_entity_poly.type
_entity_poly.pdbx_seq_one_letter_code
_entity_poly.pdbx_strand_id
1 'polypeptide(L)'
;MKALYILEPAIELGNPEFRFATLRSSLVHQIKALRSNGAETHLIAGEAVASRAMQDGYLEELNSVSAIDHFEWTQGENSFERSMRHQSKNYKEGEVERLRKIIEAQLPSDFSPDIIFVWESPMYFLEEIFPGVKIIYQMPGFFSRSPFPELVKFDNGLLDKASDAVCIEGKQPHVDEALEQLRSQDKSFFQSLNLVEPLVSGIKHKFQGLVLLPLQIDHYFMVDYLLQRRSQFDIVLDLLQKTPSNIGVLVTNYWSGNLRSAVLSAENVRYLRNKFSNFVYIEKFNTIQTVSQLLLPLVDGVYTISSSVGYQAAYWGKPVFSVGASHITKYNTAAHLEDFLHQVAKNISFYQDDLIKRDILGSHFPAEWIKDKPGHFTAWIEAFTSPTQSSPWTSDSQFLQDFTALRREQAYLRHSGFEKTINGAHTLTHCADLSAQIRKHDIISFDIFDTLLFRPFKRPSDMFDFMAEDAAKLIRRNDLHFKDVRRQSEKLAFEAAIGREEGETHIDEIYEHFQVLTGCSFEEAEQVKALEMQLEYDLLYERKSARTAFNQAVSMGKRVIVISDMYLPQEFLEKILLKNGYQGYERIFVSSQVKQKKHSGRLFDHVLKELGVPAASILHVGDNLQADVIKAKERGIKPFHLVKASEVFEKSDSYKSIWSRDEERHSLDAQMLIAMVGNTLHDNPYLPSRRGTLFSGDAWRLGYYGFGMFLLGYAKWIMEQAIRDKMDRLYFLSRDGLIMKKAYDLLAKHYPNAPKSHYLLCSRRAVNLAKIKDESGIIDLLNVDYAQTSMSHLLNARFGLKDSDVDTDLLKQHGLALDSRVNAKHRPVLKEILLAHKQKIFAIAQRERENYLQYLEDENLFGNGSVAIVDIGYAGTMQESLYELTDRRKPIQGYYLMTFRQALQRVEKKGLSAKAYLANFVDRHDTFHPFCKFVPLYETLFSNTETTFLKMEKDWNGALKPVHMNRFPQEETRENVVTRVHAGALEFIDVASTVFGLWLHKIDIEPNKSMRVLDCYFSTPHPIDIKIMKGVVFEDAYGGAGLKIILPNDTQASLNCVWKNAQKILNSGAVVPEKKPVAVKSIRNRYLDIVFLRILNGRKKEKYIKDPQAFFNDSKYSFLRMVGKNYFA
;
A
#
# COMPACT_ATOMS: atom_id res chain seq x y z
N MET A 1 -38.03 -9.96 31.09
CA MET A 1 -38.11 -9.84 29.63
C MET A 1 -38.38 -11.21 29.02
N LYS A 2 -39.38 -11.33 28.16
CA LYS A 2 -39.69 -12.51 27.34
C LYS A 2 -39.25 -12.23 25.90
N ALA A 3 -38.25 -12.95 25.41
CA ALA A 3 -37.65 -12.73 24.08
C ALA A 3 -37.93 -13.91 23.14
N LEU A 4 -38.61 -13.63 22.03
CA LEU A 4 -38.86 -14.61 20.98
C LEU A 4 -37.82 -14.46 19.87
N TYR A 5 -37.16 -15.55 19.50
CA TYR A 5 -36.28 -15.63 18.34
C TYR A 5 -37.02 -16.37 17.23
N ILE A 6 -37.02 -15.83 16.01
CA ILE A 6 -37.57 -16.49 14.84
C ILE A 6 -36.50 -16.58 13.76
N LEU A 7 -36.23 -17.80 13.32
CA LEU A 7 -35.34 -18.11 12.22
C LEU A 7 -36.19 -18.72 11.09
N GLU A 8 -36.08 -18.17 9.88
CA GLU A 8 -36.92 -18.54 8.71
C GLU A 8 -37.12 -20.06 8.59
N PRO A 9 -38.36 -20.55 8.77
CA PRO A 9 -38.67 -21.97 8.58
C PRO A 9 -38.61 -22.41 7.11
N ALA A 10 -38.66 -21.49 6.15
CA ALA A 10 -38.56 -21.82 4.74
C ALA A 10 -37.16 -22.35 4.34
N ILE A 11 -37.10 -23.30 3.40
CA ILE A 11 -35.85 -23.78 2.82
C ILE A 11 -35.32 -22.72 1.85
N GLU A 12 -34.20 -22.09 2.19
CA GLU A 12 -33.55 -21.06 1.37
C GLU A 12 -32.39 -21.65 0.57
N LEU A 13 -32.16 -21.12 -0.64
CA LEU A 13 -31.03 -21.49 -1.51
C LEU A 13 -30.89 -23.00 -1.78
N GLY A 14 -32.00 -23.75 -1.72
CA GLY A 14 -32.02 -25.20 -1.90
C GLY A 14 -31.32 -25.99 -0.79
N ASN A 15 -31.07 -25.39 0.37
CA ASN A 15 -30.40 -26.03 1.50
C ASN A 15 -31.28 -25.96 2.78
N PRO A 16 -31.85 -27.08 3.24
CA PRO A 16 -32.69 -27.12 4.45
C PRO A 16 -31.96 -26.70 5.74
N GLU A 17 -30.63 -26.81 5.79
CA GLU A 17 -29.80 -26.44 6.93
C GLU A 17 -29.14 -25.06 6.78
N PHE A 18 -29.50 -24.27 5.76
CA PHE A 18 -28.83 -23.00 5.44
C PHE A 18 -28.65 -22.08 6.66
N ARG A 19 -29.70 -21.93 7.46
CA ARG A 19 -29.71 -21.06 8.65
C ARG A 19 -29.08 -21.69 9.90
N PHE A 20 -28.70 -22.98 9.88
CA PHE A 20 -28.06 -23.62 11.03
C PHE A 20 -26.75 -22.94 11.43
N ALA A 21 -25.96 -22.48 10.46
CA ALA A 21 -24.72 -21.74 10.73
C ALA A 21 -24.99 -20.48 11.57
N THR A 22 -26.09 -19.78 11.29
CA THR A 22 -26.53 -18.55 12.00
C THR A 22 -26.98 -18.87 13.42
N LEU A 23 -27.81 -19.92 13.57
CA LEU A 23 -28.24 -20.40 14.87
C LEU A 23 -27.04 -20.69 15.77
N ARG A 24 -26.09 -21.49 15.26
CA ARG A 24 -24.89 -21.90 15.98
C ARG A 24 -23.98 -20.73 16.33
N SER A 25 -23.67 -19.85 15.37
CA SER A 25 -22.63 -18.83 15.57
C SER A 25 -23.13 -17.57 16.28
N SER A 26 -24.45 -17.33 16.30
CA SER A 26 -25.03 -16.10 16.82
C SER A 26 -26.15 -16.35 17.84
N LEU A 27 -27.27 -16.94 17.42
CA LEU A 27 -28.49 -16.95 18.24
C LEU A 27 -28.37 -17.77 19.53
N VAL A 28 -27.68 -18.92 19.50
CA VAL A 28 -27.42 -19.73 20.70
C VAL A 28 -26.73 -18.90 21.80
N HIS A 29 -25.75 -18.08 21.42
CA HIS A 29 -25.02 -17.25 22.36
C HIS A 29 -25.87 -16.11 22.93
N GLN A 30 -26.72 -15.49 22.10
CA GLN A 30 -27.65 -14.44 22.54
C GLN A 30 -28.70 -15.00 23.50
N ILE A 31 -29.29 -16.16 23.17
CA ILE A 31 -30.26 -16.85 24.03
C ILE A 31 -29.63 -17.16 25.39
N LYS A 32 -28.42 -17.73 25.40
CA LYS A 32 -27.68 -18.01 26.64
C LYS A 32 -27.42 -16.75 27.47
N ALA A 33 -27.00 -15.66 26.81
CA ALA A 33 -26.72 -14.40 27.48
C ALA A 33 -27.96 -13.81 28.16
N LEU A 34 -29.08 -13.72 27.45
CA LEU A 34 -30.33 -13.20 28.01
C LEU A 34 -30.87 -14.09 29.14
N ARG A 35 -30.86 -15.41 28.96
CA ARG A 35 -31.31 -16.36 29.99
C ARG A 35 -30.49 -16.28 31.27
N SER A 36 -29.18 -16.13 31.16
CA SER A 36 -28.30 -15.97 32.33
C SER A 36 -28.59 -14.69 33.13
N ASN A 37 -29.30 -13.73 32.55
CA ASN A 37 -29.75 -12.49 33.19
C ASN A 37 -31.26 -12.48 33.46
N GLY A 38 -31.90 -13.66 33.56
CA GLY A 38 -33.29 -13.81 33.99
C GLY A 38 -34.35 -13.58 32.91
N ALA A 39 -33.96 -13.48 31.64
CA ALA A 39 -34.93 -13.44 30.54
C ALA A 39 -35.48 -14.84 30.24
N GLU A 40 -36.78 -14.90 29.91
CA GLU A 40 -37.39 -16.09 29.34
C GLU A 40 -37.24 -16.02 27.81
N THR A 41 -36.77 -17.08 27.18
CA THR A 41 -36.49 -17.08 25.73
C THR A 41 -37.12 -18.28 25.05
N HIS A 42 -37.62 -18.07 23.83
CA HIS A 42 -38.13 -19.13 22.98
C HIS A 42 -37.62 -18.98 21.55
N LEU A 43 -37.28 -20.08 20.88
CA LEU A 43 -36.83 -20.11 19.48
C LEU A 43 -37.86 -20.82 18.61
N ILE A 44 -38.29 -20.18 17.53
CA ILE A 44 -38.99 -20.83 16.41
C ILE A 44 -38.01 -20.98 15.25
N ALA A 45 -37.90 -22.20 14.72
CA ALA A 45 -37.05 -22.50 13.56
C ALA A 45 -37.69 -23.57 12.65
N GLY A 46 -37.15 -23.75 11.44
CA GLY A 46 -37.53 -24.86 10.57
C GLY A 46 -37.09 -26.22 11.14
N GLU A 47 -37.87 -27.26 10.88
CA GLU A 47 -37.63 -28.62 11.40
C GLU A 47 -36.22 -29.15 11.12
N ALA A 48 -35.68 -28.92 9.92
CA ALA A 48 -34.33 -29.35 9.57
C ALA A 48 -33.25 -28.66 10.41
N VAL A 49 -33.39 -27.35 10.66
CA VAL A 49 -32.43 -26.58 11.47
C VAL A 49 -32.53 -26.97 12.95
N ALA A 50 -33.75 -27.17 13.48
CA ALA A 50 -33.96 -27.63 14.84
C ALA A 50 -33.43 -29.06 15.05
N SER A 51 -33.69 -29.97 14.10
CA SER A 51 -33.16 -31.34 14.11
C SER A 51 -31.63 -31.34 14.08
N ARG A 52 -31.03 -30.48 13.25
CA ARG A 52 -29.57 -30.33 13.21
C ARG A 52 -29.01 -29.78 14.52
N ALA A 53 -29.68 -28.82 15.14
CA ALA A 53 -29.30 -28.29 16.45
C ALA A 53 -29.34 -29.36 17.54
N MET A 54 -30.35 -30.24 17.51
CA MET A 54 -30.41 -31.40 18.40
C MET A 54 -29.26 -32.37 18.19
N GLN A 55 -28.94 -32.71 16.93
CA GLN A 55 -27.84 -33.62 16.60
C GLN A 55 -26.48 -33.09 17.06
N ASP A 56 -26.25 -31.78 16.90
CA ASP A 56 -25.00 -31.13 17.30
C ASP A 56 -24.99 -30.70 18.79
N GLY A 57 -26.04 -31.04 19.56
CA GLY A 57 -26.07 -30.91 21.03
C GLY A 57 -26.52 -29.57 21.60
N TYR A 58 -27.20 -28.71 20.82
CA TYR A 58 -27.54 -27.34 21.21
C TYR A 58 -28.86 -27.18 22.01
N LEU A 59 -29.60 -28.26 22.30
CA LEU A 59 -30.91 -28.15 22.94
C LEU A 59 -30.84 -27.61 24.37
N GLU A 60 -29.77 -27.93 25.10
CA GLU A 60 -29.60 -27.47 26.49
C GLU A 60 -29.42 -25.94 26.54
N GLU A 61 -28.62 -25.38 25.63
CA GLU A 61 -28.43 -23.94 25.54
C GLU A 61 -29.70 -23.21 25.09
N LEU A 62 -30.43 -23.79 24.13
CA LEU A 62 -31.67 -23.22 23.61
C LEU A 62 -32.82 -23.28 24.62
N ASN A 63 -32.93 -24.38 25.38
CA ASN A 63 -33.94 -24.71 26.40
C ASN A 63 -35.40 -24.77 25.92
N SER A 64 -35.85 -23.83 25.11
CA SER A 64 -37.20 -23.80 24.56
C SER A 64 -37.14 -23.53 23.06
N VAL A 65 -37.50 -24.54 22.26
CA VAL A 65 -37.49 -24.48 20.80
C VAL A 65 -38.74 -25.15 20.23
N SER A 66 -39.32 -24.53 19.22
CA SER A 66 -40.41 -25.06 18.42
C SER A 66 -39.98 -25.17 16.96
N ALA A 67 -40.39 -26.27 16.32
CA ALA A 67 -40.03 -26.60 14.95
C ALA A 67 -41.26 -26.51 14.05
N ILE A 68 -41.14 -25.80 12.93
CA ILE A 68 -42.20 -25.67 11.93
C ILE A 68 -41.77 -26.40 10.65
N ASP A 69 -42.69 -27.18 10.06
CA ASP A 69 -42.47 -27.83 8.77
C ASP A 69 -42.47 -26.80 7.62
N HIS A 70 -41.62 -27.05 6.63
CA HIS A 70 -41.46 -26.17 5.48
C HIS A 70 -42.78 -26.00 4.70
N PHE A 71 -43.52 -27.09 4.47
CA PHE A 71 -44.74 -27.05 3.67
C PHE A 71 -45.91 -26.44 4.44
N GLU A 72 -45.97 -26.62 5.75
CA GLU A 72 -46.90 -25.89 6.60
C GLU A 72 -46.63 -24.38 6.51
N TRP A 73 -45.37 -23.96 6.58
CA TRP A 73 -45.00 -22.56 6.53
C TRP A 73 -45.28 -21.91 5.15
N THR A 74 -44.88 -22.57 4.06
CA THR A 74 -44.92 -22.00 2.69
C THR A 74 -46.18 -22.35 1.89
N GLN A 75 -46.92 -23.39 2.28
CA GLN A 75 -48.01 -23.98 1.48
C GLN A 75 -47.61 -24.29 0.03
N GLY A 76 -46.37 -24.75 -0.17
CA GLY A 76 -45.84 -25.11 -1.48
C GLY A 76 -45.43 -23.90 -2.36
N GLU A 77 -45.49 -22.67 -1.84
CA GLU A 77 -44.89 -21.52 -2.50
C GLU A 77 -43.36 -21.61 -2.48
N ASN A 78 -42.72 -21.21 -3.58
CA ASN A 78 -41.27 -21.12 -3.63
C ASN A 78 -40.76 -20.11 -2.58
N SER A 79 -39.82 -20.53 -1.73
CA SER A 79 -39.30 -19.71 -0.61
C SER A 79 -38.77 -18.34 -1.06
N PHE A 80 -38.05 -18.30 -2.19
CA PHE A 80 -37.46 -17.05 -2.69
C PHE A 80 -38.54 -16.06 -3.17
N GLU A 81 -39.51 -16.54 -3.98
CA GLU A 81 -40.64 -15.72 -4.42
C GLU A 81 -41.46 -15.20 -3.22
N ARG A 82 -41.68 -16.06 -2.22
CA ARG A 82 -42.35 -15.68 -0.98
C ARG A 82 -41.60 -14.56 -0.26
N SER A 83 -40.29 -14.69 -0.05
CA SER A 83 -39.47 -13.66 0.59
C SER A 83 -39.49 -12.34 -0.18
N MET A 84 -39.45 -12.36 -1.51
CA MET A 84 -39.56 -11.17 -2.36
C MET A 84 -40.91 -10.46 -2.18
N ARG A 85 -42.00 -11.24 -2.12
CA ARG A 85 -43.37 -10.75 -1.94
C ARG A 85 -43.57 -10.18 -0.54
N HIS A 86 -43.07 -10.89 0.48
CA HIS A 86 -43.09 -10.47 1.89
C HIS A 86 -42.26 -9.21 2.12
N GLN A 87 -41.12 -9.07 1.43
CA GLN A 87 -40.33 -7.84 1.46
C GLN A 87 -41.11 -6.63 0.94
N SER A 88 -42.05 -6.83 0.02
CA SER A 88 -42.95 -5.79 -0.50
C SER A 88 -44.21 -5.61 0.35
N LYS A 89 -44.31 -6.26 1.52
CA LYS A 89 -45.53 -6.36 2.35
C LYS A 89 -46.76 -6.82 1.56
N ASN A 90 -46.55 -7.61 0.52
CA ASN A 90 -47.63 -8.19 -0.27
C ASN A 90 -47.95 -9.58 0.30
N TYR A 91 -49.11 -9.74 0.91
CA TYR A 91 -49.55 -11.01 1.51
C TYR A 91 -50.73 -11.59 0.71
N LYS A 92 -50.77 -12.91 0.54
CA LYS A 92 -51.93 -13.58 -0.05
C LYS A 92 -53.13 -13.44 0.89
N GLU A 93 -54.33 -13.48 0.35
CA GLU A 93 -55.55 -13.42 1.14
C GLU A 93 -55.56 -14.52 2.22
N GLY A 94 -55.78 -14.13 3.48
CA GLY A 94 -55.75 -15.03 4.64
C GLY A 94 -54.36 -15.52 5.08
N GLU A 95 -53.26 -15.12 4.41
CA GLU A 95 -51.92 -15.60 4.73
C GLU A 95 -51.44 -15.16 6.12
N VAL A 96 -51.63 -13.88 6.48
CA VAL A 96 -51.20 -13.34 7.78
C VAL A 96 -51.93 -14.03 8.92
N GLU A 97 -53.24 -14.23 8.80
CA GLU A 97 -54.06 -14.92 9.81
C GLU A 97 -53.70 -16.40 9.95
N ARG A 98 -53.32 -17.05 8.85
CA ARG A 98 -52.78 -18.41 8.89
C ARG A 98 -51.43 -18.45 9.61
N LEU A 99 -50.53 -17.52 9.31
CA LEU A 99 -49.22 -17.43 9.96
C LEU A 99 -49.36 -17.09 11.46
N ARG A 100 -50.34 -16.24 11.83
CA ARG A 100 -50.74 -15.99 13.23
C ARG A 100 -51.01 -17.30 13.95
N LYS A 101 -51.93 -18.12 13.41
CA LYS A 101 -52.31 -19.42 14.01
C LYS A 101 -51.12 -20.37 14.15
N ILE A 102 -50.27 -20.45 13.13
CA ILE A 102 -49.07 -21.29 13.18
C ILE A 102 -48.13 -20.81 14.28
N ILE A 103 -47.80 -19.51 14.32
CA ILE A 103 -46.84 -18.98 15.28
C ILE A 103 -47.37 -19.09 16.72
N GLU A 104 -48.62 -18.69 16.96
CA GLU A 104 -49.25 -18.75 18.29
C GLU A 104 -49.33 -20.20 18.81
N ALA A 105 -49.58 -21.18 17.93
CA ALA A 105 -49.59 -22.60 18.30
C ALA A 105 -48.22 -23.15 18.71
N GLN A 106 -47.13 -22.49 18.30
CA GLN A 106 -45.76 -22.88 18.63
C GLN A 106 -45.22 -22.21 19.89
N LEU A 107 -45.93 -21.27 20.50
CA LEU A 107 -45.49 -20.61 21.73
C LEU A 107 -45.82 -21.46 22.99
N PRO A 108 -44.96 -21.46 24.02
CA PRO A 108 -45.28 -22.07 25.31
C PRO A 108 -46.53 -21.45 25.96
N SER A 109 -47.24 -22.25 26.78
CA SER A 109 -48.36 -21.76 27.58
C SER A 109 -47.91 -20.59 28.48
N ASP A 110 -48.67 -19.49 28.47
CA ASP A 110 -48.36 -18.21 29.16
C ASP A 110 -47.15 -17.42 28.63
N PHE A 111 -46.68 -17.69 27.41
CA PHE A 111 -45.61 -16.92 26.76
C PHE A 111 -46.17 -15.83 25.82
N SER A 112 -45.96 -14.56 26.19
CA SER A 112 -46.21 -13.40 25.32
C SER A 112 -44.92 -12.62 25.18
N PRO A 113 -44.37 -12.43 23.95
CA PRO A 113 -43.07 -11.79 23.77
C PRO A 113 -43.11 -10.29 24.11
N ASP A 114 -42.11 -9.82 24.87
CA ASP A 114 -41.82 -8.39 25.04
C ASP A 114 -41.00 -7.85 23.86
N ILE A 115 -40.23 -8.74 23.21
CA ILE A 115 -39.37 -8.45 22.07
C ILE A 115 -39.27 -9.67 21.14
N ILE A 116 -39.19 -9.41 19.84
CA ILE A 116 -38.99 -10.43 18.81
C ILE A 116 -37.71 -10.15 18.03
N PHE A 117 -36.84 -11.15 17.90
CA PHE A 117 -35.62 -11.10 17.10
C PHE A 117 -35.77 -11.96 15.84
N VAL A 118 -35.49 -11.37 14.67
CA VAL A 118 -35.60 -12.05 13.37
C VAL A 118 -34.28 -11.92 12.62
N TRP A 119 -33.68 -13.02 12.19
CA TRP A 119 -32.44 -12.95 11.41
C TRP A 119 -32.72 -12.90 9.90
N GLU A 120 -32.28 -11.83 9.23
CA GLU A 120 -32.33 -11.60 7.76
C GLU A 120 -33.52 -12.24 7.04
N SER A 121 -34.75 -11.94 7.50
CA SER A 121 -35.99 -12.47 6.90
C SER A 121 -37.09 -11.41 6.94
N PRO A 122 -37.81 -11.15 5.83
CA PRO A 122 -38.77 -10.05 5.74
C PRO A 122 -40.11 -10.37 6.41
N MET A 123 -40.10 -10.62 7.71
CA MET A 123 -41.29 -11.02 8.49
C MET A 123 -42.06 -9.81 9.05
N TYR A 124 -42.37 -8.82 8.20
CA TYR A 124 -43.05 -7.59 8.65
C TYR A 124 -44.48 -7.85 9.15
N PHE A 125 -45.11 -8.95 8.72
CA PHE A 125 -46.43 -9.38 9.20
C PHE A 125 -46.48 -9.64 10.72
N LEU A 126 -45.32 -9.82 11.37
CA LEU A 126 -45.24 -9.94 12.83
C LEU A 126 -45.72 -8.68 13.55
N GLU A 127 -45.66 -7.50 12.91
CA GLU A 127 -46.21 -6.25 13.46
C GLU A 127 -47.74 -6.34 13.64
N GLU A 128 -48.43 -7.09 12.76
CA GLU A 128 -49.87 -7.34 12.84
C GLU A 128 -50.22 -8.48 13.82
N ILE A 129 -49.33 -9.47 13.95
CA ILE A 129 -49.53 -10.60 14.86
C ILE A 129 -49.34 -10.16 16.31
N PHE A 130 -48.27 -9.40 16.60
CA PHE A 130 -47.89 -8.95 17.93
C PHE A 130 -47.89 -7.40 18.01
N PRO A 131 -49.07 -6.77 18.04
CA PRO A 131 -49.16 -5.31 18.04
C PRO A 131 -48.50 -4.72 19.29
N GLY A 132 -47.63 -3.72 19.09
CA GLY A 132 -46.92 -3.03 20.16
C GLY A 132 -45.64 -3.72 20.65
N VAL A 133 -45.35 -4.95 20.19
CA VAL A 133 -44.09 -5.64 20.48
C VAL A 133 -43.00 -5.15 19.55
N LYS A 134 -41.81 -4.85 20.09
CA LYS A 134 -40.68 -4.37 19.27
C LYS A 134 -40.06 -5.54 18.50
N ILE A 135 -39.96 -5.41 17.17
CA ILE A 135 -39.32 -6.40 16.30
C ILE A 135 -37.95 -5.89 15.88
N ILE A 136 -36.92 -6.66 16.22
CA ILE A 136 -35.53 -6.35 15.93
C ILE A 136 -35.01 -7.33 14.89
N TYR A 137 -34.65 -6.80 13.74
CA TYR A 137 -34.03 -7.56 12.68
C TYR A 137 -32.52 -7.62 12.89
N GLN A 138 -31.94 -8.80 12.69
CA GLN A 138 -30.51 -9.04 12.83
C GLN A 138 -29.89 -9.41 11.49
N MET A 139 -28.63 -8.99 11.30
CA MET A 139 -27.83 -9.36 10.13
C MET A 139 -26.33 -9.29 10.47
N PRO A 140 -25.43 -9.82 9.63
CA PRO A 140 -24.01 -9.57 9.78
C PRO A 140 -23.71 -8.07 9.87
N GLY A 141 -22.87 -7.67 10.82
CA GLY A 141 -22.58 -6.27 11.10
C GLY A 141 -21.62 -5.61 10.11
N PHE A 142 -21.26 -4.36 10.44
CA PHE A 142 -20.35 -3.52 9.66
C PHE A 142 -19.07 -4.29 9.29
N PHE A 143 -18.52 -4.97 10.29
CA PHE A 143 -17.52 -6.02 10.15
C PHE A 143 -18.10 -7.34 10.62
N SER A 144 -17.97 -8.39 9.79
CA SER A 144 -18.50 -9.73 10.12
C SER A 144 -17.51 -10.85 9.81
N ARG A 145 -16.49 -10.58 9.00
CA ARG A 145 -15.46 -11.54 8.62
C ARG A 145 -14.10 -11.12 9.18
N SER A 146 -13.27 -12.11 9.50
CA SER A 146 -11.88 -11.86 9.87
C SER A 146 -11.12 -11.20 8.71
N PRO A 147 -10.10 -10.36 8.97
CA PRO A 147 -9.44 -10.12 10.25
C PRO A 147 -10.18 -9.16 11.19
N PHE A 148 -11.27 -8.54 10.75
CA PHE A 148 -12.01 -7.60 11.57
C PHE A 148 -12.80 -8.27 12.71
N PRO A 149 -13.22 -7.53 13.74
CA PRO A 149 -14.17 -8.00 14.74
C PRO A 149 -15.43 -8.60 14.11
N GLU A 150 -16.05 -9.55 14.80
CA GLU A 150 -17.38 -10.04 14.42
C GLU A 150 -18.44 -9.18 15.10
N LEU A 151 -19.14 -8.37 14.31
CA LEU A 151 -20.24 -7.57 14.78
C LEU A 151 -21.57 -8.15 14.27
N VAL A 152 -22.61 -8.06 15.09
CA VAL A 152 -23.99 -8.36 14.71
C VAL A 152 -24.75 -7.05 14.67
N LYS A 153 -25.39 -6.75 13.53
CA LYS A 153 -26.25 -5.57 13.41
C LYS A 153 -27.63 -5.88 13.99
N PHE A 154 -28.17 -4.94 14.75
CA PHE A 154 -29.56 -4.92 15.20
C PHE A 154 -30.25 -3.72 14.53
N ASP A 155 -31.37 -3.98 13.87
CA ASP A 155 -32.04 -3.03 12.97
C ASP A 155 -33.56 -3.07 13.18
N ASN A 156 -34.25 -1.95 12.96
CA ASN A 156 -35.70 -1.84 13.16
C ASN A 156 -36.51 -2.05 11.86
N GLY A 157 -35.89 -2.42 10.73
CA GLY A 157 -36.64 -2.67 9.48
C GLY A 157 -35.82 -3.06 8.22
N LEU A 158 -34.94 -4.07 8.29
CA LEU A 158 -34.15 -4.66 7.16
C LEU A 158 -33.90 -3.72 5.95
N LEU A 159 -34.70 -3.85 4.88
CA LEU A 159 -34.67 -2.98 3.68
C LEU A 159 -35.83 -1.98 3.64
N ASP A 160 -36.88 -2.15 4.45
CA ASP A 160 -38.08 -1.31 4.50
C ASP A 160 -37.82 0.07 5.13
N LYS A 161 -36.83 0.17 6.03
CA LYS A 161 -36.42 1.40 6.71
C LYS A 161 -34.99 1.81 6.36
N ALA A 162 -34.57 1.59 5.11
CA ALA A 162 -33.28 2.09 4.63
C ALA A 162 -33.22 3.61 4.81
N SER A 163 -32.20 4.10 5.52
CA SER A 163 -32.02 5.54 5.72
C SER A 163 -31.67 6.22 4.39
N ASP A 164 -32.20 7.42 4.17
CA ASP A 164 -31.87 8.22 2.99
C ASP A 164 -30.35 8.47 2.90
N ALA A 165 -29.84 8.59 1.67
CA ALA A 165 -28.44 8.92 1.43
C ALA A 165 -28.11 10.28 2.06
N VAL A 166 -27.03 10.34 2.84
CA VAL A 166 -26.50 11.61 3.33
C VAL A 166 -25.67 12.20 2.19
N CYS A 167 -26.25 13.11 1.40
CA CYS A 167 -25.48 13.80 0.36
C CYS A 167 -24.44 14.71 1.04
N ILE A 168 -23.16 14.35 0.95
CA ILE A 168 -22.06 15.15 1.51
C ILE A 168 -21.52 16.07 0.40
N GLU A 169 -22.14 17.23 0.24
CA GLU A 169 -21.52 18.33 -0.50
C GLU A 169 -20.75 19.25 0.45
N GLY A 170 -19.43 19.37 0.23
CA GLY A 170 -18.67 20.56 0.66
C GLY A 170 -18.14 20.63 2.10
N LYS A 171 -18.22 19.58 2.93
CA LYS A 171 -17.50 19.55 4.23
C LYS A 171 -16.21 18.75 4.12
N GLN A 172 -15.12 19.28 4.69
CA GLN A 172 -13.92 18.46 4.88
C GLN A 172 -14.25 17.32 5.84
N PRO A 173 -13.96 16.07 5.47
CA PRO A 173 -14.30 14.93 6.30
C PRO A 173 -13.45 14.95 7.57
N HIS A 174 -14.09 14.88 8.73
CA HIS A 174 -13.40 14.61 9.99
C HIS A 174 -12.84 13.19 9.93
N VAL A 175 -11.54 13.05 10.21
CA VAL A 175 -10.87 11.75 10.31
C VAL A 175 -10.68 11.47 11.79
N ASP A 176 -11.39 10.48 12.31
CA ASP A 176 -11.27 10.07 13.71
C ASP A 176 -9.93 9.36 13.91
N GLU A 177 -9.18 9.78 14.93
CA GLU A 177 -7.83 9.28 15.17
C GLU A 177 -7.81 7.76 15.44
N ALA A 178 -8.81 7.23 16.16
CA ALA A 178 -8.88 5.80 16.43
C ALA A 178 -9.15 5.00 15.15
N LEU A 179 -10.06 5.46 14.29
CA LEU A 179 -10.32 4.81 13.01
C LEU A 179 -9.11 4.90 12.07
N GLU A 180 -8.36 6.00 12.05
CA GLU A 180 -7.15 6.12 11.24
C GLU A 180 -6.02 5.18 11.70
N GLN A 181 -5.86 5.02 13.01
CA GLN A 181 -4.94 4.04 13.57
C GLN A 181 -5.34 2.60 13.19
N LEU A 182 -6.63 2.27 13.28
CA LEU A 182 -7.14 0.96 12.83
C LEU A 182 -6.90 0.73 11.33
N ARG A 183 -7.10 1.74 10.47
CA ARG A 183 -6.83 1.63 9.02
C ARG A 183 -5.37 1.38 8.74
N SER A 184 -4.48 2.06 9.46
CA SER A 184 -3.04 1.89 9.35
C SER A 184 -2.63 0.46 9.73
N GLN A 185 -3.19 -0.07 10.82
CA GLN A 185 -3.01 -1.46 11.22
C GLN A 185 -3.54 -2.44 10.17
N ASP A 186 -4.75 -2.22 9.65
CA ASP A 186 -5.34 -3.06 8.59
C ASP A 186 -4.51 -3.06 7.31
N LYS A 187 -4.02 -1.89 6.90
CA LYS A 187 -3.18 -1.73 5.71
C LYS A 187 -1.88 -2.51 5.88
N SER A 188 -1.22 -2.36 7.02
CA SER A 188 0.00 -3.11 7.36
C SER A 188 -0.28 -4.61 7.37
N PHE A 189 -1.38 -5.05 7.99
CA PHE A 189 -1.77 -6.46 7.98
C PHE A 189 -1.97 -6.99 6.55
N PHE A 190 -2.75 -6.32 5.71
CA PHE A 190 -2.98 -6.72 4.32
C PHE A 190 -1.71 -6.72 3.46
N GLN A 191 -0.84 -5.72 3.63
CA GLN A 191 0.47 -5.67 2.97
C GLN A 191 1.39 -6.81 3.43
N SER A 192 1.33 -7.19 4.71
CA SER A 192 2.10 -8.33 5.22
C SER A 192 1.67 -9.67 4.60
N LEU A 193 0.39 -9.77 4.20
CA LEU A 193 -0.12 -10.93 3.47
C LEU A 193 0.29 -10.89 1.98
N ASN A 194 0.32 -9.70 1.38
CA ASN A 194 0.69 -9.43 -0.02
C ASN A 194 0.01 -10.35 -1.07
N LEU A 195 -1.26 -10.72 -0.85
CA LEU A 195 -1.96 -11.71 -1.68
C LEU A 195 -2.50 -11.15 -2.99
N VAL A 196 -2.94 -9.88 -2.97
CA VAL A 196 -3.69 -9.24 -4.07
C VAL A 196 -2.90 -8.14 -4.77
N GLU A 197 -2.04 -7.41 -4.06
CA GLU A 197 -1.29 -6.28 -4.59
C GLU A 197 -0.42 -6.62 -5.83
N PRO A 198 0.29 -7.76 -5.89
CA PRO A 198 1.07 -8.12 -7.07
C PRO A 198 0.20 -8.40 -8.30
N LEU A 199 -1.07 -8.78 -8.09
CA LEU A 199 -2.02 -9.10 -9.15
C LEU A 199 -2.72 -7.84 -9.68
N VAL A 200 -2.91 -6.83 -8.83
CA VAL A 200 -3.61 -5.58 -9.17
C VAL A 200 -2.66 -4.48 -9.65
N SER A 201 -1.39 -4.48 -9.22
CA SER A 201 -0.42 -3.41 -9.51
C SER A 201 -0.36 -3.07 -11.00
N GLY A 202 -0.16 -4.07 -11.87
CA GLY A 202 -0.11 -3.88 -13.33
C GLY A 202 -1.42 -3.39 -13.97
N ILE A 203 -2.55 -3.47 -13.26
CA ILE A 203 -3.87 -3.03 -13.73
C ILE A 203 -4.14 -1.58 -13.31
N LYS A 204 -3.74 -1.20 -12.10
CA LYS A 204 -3.85 0.18 -11.59
C LYS A 204 -3.27 1.21 -12.55
N HIS A 205 -2.18 0.88 -13.22
CA HIS A 205 -1.52 1.80 -14.15
C HIS A 205 -2.27 1.98 -15.48
N LYS A 206 -3.25 1.12 -15.79
CA LYS A 206 -4.02 1.18 -17.04
C LYS A 206 -5.23 2.11 -16.95
N PHE A 207 -5.71 2.38 -15.75
CA PHE A 207 -6.95 3.12 -15.50
C PHE A 207 -6.69 4.32 -14.59
N GLN A 208 -7.47 5.40 -14.76
CA GLN A 208 -7.42 6.58 -13.89
C GLN A 208 -8.02 6.31 -12.50
N GLY A 209 -8.93 5.34 -12.42
CA GLY A 209 -9.45 4.79 -11.18
C GLY A 209 -9.98 3.38 -11.39
N LEU A 210 -10.08 2.61 -10.31
CA LEU A 210 -10.66 1.28 -10.27
C LEU A 210 -11.90 1.26 -9.39
N VAL A 211 -13.03 0.87 -9.98
CA VAL A 211 -14.28 0.58 -9.27
C VAL A 211 -14.32 -0.91 -8.95
N LEU A 212 -14.47 -1.27 -7.68
CA LEU A 212 -14.76 -2.64 -7.27
C LEU A 212 -16.28 -2.88 -7.30
N LEU A 213 -16.71 -3.94 -8.00
CA LEU A 213 -18.04 -4.52 -7.91
C LEU A 213 -17.94 -5.91 -7.28
N PRO A 214 -18.16 -6.04 -5.95
CA PRO A 214 -18.22 -7.33 -5.30
C PRO A 214 -19.59 -7.97 -5.54
N LEU A 215 -19.64 -9.02 -6.35
CA LEU A 215 -20.88 -9.77 -6.56
C LEU A 215 -21.26 -10.51 -5.27
N GLN A 216 -22.55 -10.77 -5.13
CA GLN A 216 -23.19 -11.36 -3.95
C GLN A 216 -23.85 -12.70 -4.31
N ILE A 217 -24.52 -13.32 -3.34
CA ILE A 217 -25.26 -14.58 -3.56
C ILE A 217 -26.48 -14.30 -4.46
N ASP A 218 -26.64 -15.07 -5.54
CA ASP A 218 -27.85 -15.07 -6.38
C ASP A 218 -29.05 -15.71 -5.66
N HIS A 219 -30.27 -15.29 -6.02
CA HIS A 219 -31.52 -15.82 -5.47
C HIS A 219 -31.67 -15.59 -3.95
N TYR A 220 -31.25 -14.40 -3.49
CA TYR A 220 -31.37 -13.99 -2.10
C TYR A 220 -32.07 -12.63 -2.04
N PHE A 221 -33.17 -12.52 -1.29
CA PHE A 221 -34.05 -11.36 -1.33
C PHE A 221 -33.33 -10.04 -1.01
N MET A 222 -32.31 -10.05 -0.12
CA MET A 222 -31.49 -8.87 0.21
C MET A 222 -30.70 -8.32 -0.98
N VAL A 223 -30.58 -9.09 -2.06
CA VAL A 223 -29.93 -8.72 -3.33
C VAL A 223 -31.00 -8.50 -4.39
N ASP A 224 -31.76 -9.53 -4.72
CA ASP A 224 -32.67 -9.53 -5.87
C ASP A 224 -33.81 -8.51 -5.75
N TYR A 225 -34.28 -8.19 -4.54
CA TYR A 225 -35.29 -7.16 -4.32
C TYR A 225 -34.80 -5.78 -4.79
N LEU A 226 -33.54 -5.46 -4.54
CA LEU A 226 -32.90 -4.20 -4.93
C LEU A 226 -32.64 -4.12 -6.43
N LEU A 227 -32.52 -5.27 -7.10
CA LEU A 227 -32.26 -5.32 -8.55
C LEU A 227 -33.52 -5.13 -9.41
N GLN A 228 -34.72 -5.23 -8.82
CA GLN A 228 -36.01 -5.04 -9.51
C GLN A 228 -36.13 -5.91 -10.78
N ARG A 229 -35.93 -7.22 -10.65
CA ARG A 229 -35.96 -8.22 -11.75
C ARG A 229 -34.76 -8.21 -12.72
N ARG A 230 -33.74 -7.38 -12.48
CA ARG A 230 -32.44 -7.51 -13.16
C ARG A 230 -31.61 -8.58 -12.47
N SER A 231 -30.79 -9.30 -13.23
CA SER A 231 -29.76 -10.18 -12.67
C SER A 231 -28.52 -9.39 -12.25
N GLN A 232 -27.67 -9.97 -11.40
CA GLN A 232 -26.37 -9.36 -11.09
C GLN A 232 -25.49 -9.21 -12.35
N PHE A 233 -25.63 -10.09 -13.35
CA PHE A 233 -24.95 -9.96 -14.63
C PHE A 233 -25.43 -8.73 -15.42
N ASP A 234 -26.72 -8.41 -15.38
CA ASP A 234 -27.26 -7.18 -15.99
C ASP A 234 -26.69 -5.93 -15.33
N ILE A 235 -26.46 -5.97 -14.01
CA ILE A 235 -25.79 -4.88 -13.28
C ILE A 235 -24.34 -4.72 -13.72
N VAL A 236 -23.62 -5.82 -13.94
CA VAL A 236 -22.25 -5.77 -14.49
C VAL A 236 -22.25 -5.11 -15.87
N LEU A 237 -23.19 -5.49 -16.75
CA LEU A 237 -23.32 -4.90 -18.09
C LEU A 237 -23.67 -3.41 -18.02
N ASP A 238 -24.65 -3.02 -17.20
CA ASP A 238 -25.09 -1.64 -17.03
C ASP A 238 -23.96 -0.76 -16.50
N LEU A 239 -23.24 -1.23 -15.47
CA LEU A 239 -22.09 -0.52 -14.92
C LEU A 239 -20.97 -0.38 -15.96
N LEU A 240 -20.61 -1.45 -16.67
CA LEU A 240 -19.56 -1.40 -17.71
C LEU A 240 -19.91 -0.44 -18.84
N GLN A 241 -21.19 -0.40 -19.24
CA GLN A 241 -21.67 0.47 -20.30
C GLN A 241 -21.68 1.96 -19.89
N LYS A 242 -22.02 2.24 -18.62
CA LYS A 242 -22.06 3.61 -18.08
C LYS A 242 -20.71 4.11 -17.56
N THR A 243 -19.77 3.20 -17.29
CA THR A 243 -18.43 3.53 -16.81
C THR A 243 -17.52 3.91 -17.99
N PRO A 244 -16.89 5.10 -17.97
CA PRO A 244 -15.90 5.48 -18.97
C PRO A 244 -14.75 4.47 -19.11
N SER A 245 -14.22 4.28 -20.33
CA SER A 245 -13.20 3.26 -20.61
C SER A 245 -11.86 3.47 -19.89
N ASN A 246 -11.61 4.67 -19.38
CA ASN A 246 -10.47 5.04 -18.55
C ASN A 246 -10.63 4.67 -17.06
N ILE A 247 -11.82 4.25 -16.62
CA ILE A 247 -12.06 3.72 -15.27
C ILE A 247 -12.25 2.21 -15.39
N GLY A 248 -11.42 1.43 -14.71
CA GLY A 248 -11.52 -0.03 -14.73
C GLY A 248 -12.61 -0.52 -13.77
N VAL A 249 -13.45 -1.45 -14.22
CA VAL A 249 -14.45 -2.12 -13.38
C VAL A 249 -13.91 -3.49 -12.99
N LEU A 250 -13.44 -3.60 -11.75
CA LEU A 250 -12.93 -4.82 -11.15
C LEU A 250 -14.07 -5.62 -10.52
N VAL A 251 -14.35 -6.79 -11.07
CA VAL A 251 -15.47 -7.64 -10.61
C VAL A 251 -14.94 -8.88 -9.88
N THR A 252 -15.54 -9.24 -8.75
CA THR A 252 -15.24 -10.46 -8.00
C THR A 252 -16.50 -11.31 -7.78
N ASN A 253 -16.37 -12.63 -7.86
CA ASN A 253 -17.47 -13.57 -7.52
C ASN A 253 -17.61 -13.72 -5.99
N TYR A 254 -18.79 -14.13 -5.51
CA TYR A 254 -19.06 -14.37 -4.08
C TYR A 254 -18.65 -15.78 -3.64
N TRP A 255 -17.52 -15.90 -2.93
CA TRP A 255 -17.00 -17.18 -2.43
C TRP A 255 -16.80 -17.07 -0.92
N SER A 256 -17.57 -17.84 -0.14
CA SER A 256 -17.48 -17.86 1.33
C SER A 256 -17.69 -19.27 1.90
N GLY A 257 -16.65 -19.84 2.51
CA GLY A 257 -16.69 -21.21 3.02
C GLY A 257 -17.03 -22.22 1.90
N ASN A 258 -18.10 -22.99 2.10
CA ASN A 258 -18.61 -23.93 1.11
C ASN A 258 -19.59 -23.30 0.11
N LEU A 259 -20.05 -22.07 0.35
CA LEU A 259 -20.98 -21.38 -0.54
C LEU A 259 -20.22 -20.67 -1.65
N ARG A 260 -20.51 -21.06 -2.90
CA ARG A 260 -19.95 -20.45 -4.10
C ARG A 260 -21.10 -20.04 -5.01
N SER A 261 -21.26 -18.74 -5.22
CA SER A 261 -22.15 -18.20 -6.24
C SER A 261 -21.27 -17.63 -7.36
N ALA A 262 -21.40 -18.22 -8.55
CA ALA A 262 -20.57 -17.91 -9.71
C ALA A 262 -21.41 -17.21 -10.79
N VAL A 263 -21.87 -15.99 -10.48
CA VAL A 263 -22.55 -15.08 -11.43
C VAL A 263 -21.75 -14.96 -12.73
N LEU A 264 -20.43 -14.84 -12.63
CA LEU A 264 -19.53 -14.87 -13.79
C LEU A 264 -18.97 -16.27 -14.02
N SER A 265 -19.50 -16.94 -15.05
CA SER A 265 -18.92 -18.14 -15.65
C SER A 265 -17.70 -17.81 -16.51
N ALA A 266 -16.96 -18.85 -16.93
CA ALA A 266 -15.82 -18.68 -17.83
C ALA A 266 -16.21 -18.09 -19.20
N GLU A 267 -17.41 -18.44 -19.69
CA GLU A 267 -18.00 -17.92 -20.92
C GLU A 267 -18.35 -16.44 -20.77
N ASN A 268 -18.99 -16.04 -19.67
CA ASN A 268 -19.33 -14.65 -19.37
C ASN A 268 -18.08 -13.77 -19.30
N VAL A 269 -17.03 -14.22 -18.62
CA VAL A 269 -15.75 -13.50 -18.54
C VAL A 269 -15.13 -13.30 -19.93
N ARG A 270 -15.16 -14.33 -20.78
CA ARG A 270 -14.63 -14.24 -22.15
C ARG A 270 -15.42 -13.25 -23.00
N TYR A 271 -16.75 -13.28 -22.90
CA TYR A 271 -17.63 -12.34 -23.59
C TYR A 271 -17.33 -10.88 -23.17
N LEU A 272 -17.27 -10.61 -21.86
CA LEU A 272 -17.06 -9.26 -21.34
C LEU A 272 -15.69 -8.69 -21.73
N ARG A 273 -14.62 -9.49 -21.64
CA ARG A 273 -13.26 -9.08 -22.06
C ARG A 273 -13.19 -8.66 -23.53
N ASN A 274 -13.95 -9.32 -24.40
CA ASN A 274 -13.96 -8.99 -25.83
C ASN A 274 -14.75 -7.70 -26.14
N LYS A 275 -15.73 -7.36 -25.29
CA LYS A 275 -16.66 -6.25 -25.55
C LYS A 275 -16.28 -4.95 -24.83
N PHE A 276 -15.72 -5.04 -23.63
CA PHE A 276 -15.49 -3.89 -22.75
C PHE A 276 -14.02 -3.79 -22.36
N SER A 277 -13.33 -2.75 -22.84
CA SER A 277 -11.90 -2.54 -22.53
C SER A 277 -11.64 -2.18 -21.06
N ASN A 278 -12.66 -1.72 -20.35
CA ASN A 278 -12.64 -1.41 -18.93
C ASN A 278 -13.03 -2.58 -18.02
N PHE A 279 -13.37 -3.75 -18.57
CA PHE A 279 -13.68 -4.92 -17.74
C PHE A 279 -12.41 -5.55 -17.17
N VAL A 280 -12.36 -5.69 -15.85
CA VAL A 280 -11.26 -6.34 -15.14
C VAL A 280 -11.78 -7.51 -14.32
N TYR A 281 -11.23 -8.68 -14.58
CA TYR A 281 -11.48 -9.90 -13.81
C TYR A 281 -10.20 -10.71 -13.71
N ILE A 282 -9.83 -11.13 -12.50
CA ILE A 282 -8.63 -11.93 -12.23
C ILE A 282 -9.05 -13.27 -11.64
N GLU A 283 -8.87 -14.35 -12.39
CA GLU A 283 -9.30 -15.70 -12.02
C GLU A 283 -8.71 -16.17 -10.68
N LYS A 284 -7.47 -15.76 -10.38
CA LYS A 284 -6.81 -16.10 -9.11
C LYS A 284 -7.55 -15.57 -7.88
N PHE A 285 -8.33 -14.49 -7.99
CA PHE A 285 -9.10 -13.95 -6.88
C PHE A 285 -10.16 -14.89 -6.33
N ASN A 286 -10.66 -15.79 -7.16
CA ASN A 286 -11.59 -16.82 -6.71
C ASN A 286 -10.94 -17.73 -5.65
N THR A 287 -9.63 -17.96 -5.69
CA THR A 287 -8.94 -18.79 -4.69
C THR A 287 -8.61 -18.08 -3.38
N ILE A 288 -8.83 -16.77 -3.30
CA ILE A 288 -8.47 -15.95 -2.14
C ILE A 288 -9.73 -15.72 -1.30
N GLN A 289 -9.70 -16.16 -0.04
CA GLN A 289 -10.81 -15.97 0.88
C GLN A 289 -11.08 -14.47 1.08
N THR A 290 -12.36 -14.06 1.03
CA THR A 290 -12.80 -12.67 1.28
C THR A 290 -12.03 -11.62 0.48
N VAL A 291 -11.63 -11.96 -0.75
CA VAL A 291 -10.73 -11.15 -1.60
C VAL A 291 -11.19 -9.69 -1.76
N SER A 292 -12.50 -9.44 -1.85
CA SER A 292 -13.05 -8.09 -1.98
C SER A 292 -12.64 -7.18 -0.82
N GLN A 293 -12.50 -7.71 0.39
CA GLN A 293 -12.05 -6.93 1.56
C GLN A 293 -10.57 -6.54 1.44
N LEU A 294 -9.72 -7.46 0.97
CA LEU A 294 -8.30 -7.21 0.74
C LEU A 294 -8.05 -6.21 -0.40
N LEU A 295 -9.00 -6.10 -1.34
CA LEU A 295 -8.92 -5.19 -2.48
C LEU A 295 -9.28 -3.75 -2.10
N LEU A 296 -10.02 -3.50 -1.03
CA LEU A 296 -10.51 -2.16 -0.66
C LEU A 296 -9.42 -1.07 -0.56
N PRO A 297 -8.25 -1.29 0.08
CA PRO A 297 -7.19 -0.29 0.09
C PRO A 297 -6.59 -0.04 -1.30
N LEU A 298 -6.77 -0.99 -2.22
CA LEU A 298 -6.22 -1.01 -3.57
C LEU A 298 -7.23 -0.59 -4.64
N VAL A 299 -8.43 -0.15 -4.31
CA VAL A 299 -9.38 0.38 -5.31
C VAL A 299 -9.75 1.82 -4.97
N ASP A 300 -10.39 2.49 -5.93
CA ASP A 300 -10.63 3.93 -5.88
C ASP A 300 -12.12 4.24 -5.68
N GLY A 301 -13.00 3.25 -5.75
CA GLY A 301 -14.39 3.31 -5.30
C GLY A 301 -15.06 1.95 -5.29
N VAL A 302 -16.22 1.86 -4.64
CA VAL A 302 -17.01 0.62 -4.56
C VAL A 302 -18.43 0.86 -5.03
N TYR A 303 -18.82 0.11 -6.06
CA TYR A 303 -20.19 -0.02 -6.51
C TYR A 303 -20.75 -1.32 -5.94
N THR A 304 -21.81 -1.26 -5.15
CA THR A 304 -22.34 -2.42 -4.43
C THR A 304 -23.85 -2.49 -4.49
N ILE A 305 -24.46 -3.63 -4.14
CA ILE A 305 -25.92 -3.76 -4.04
C ILE A 305 -26.31 -3.60 -2.57
N SER A 306 -25.92 -4.58 -1.75
CA SER A 306 -26.18 -4.61 -0.31
C SER A 306 -25.04 -5.29 0.47
N SER A 307 -23.84 -5.36 -0.12
CA SER A 307 -22.72 -6.05 0.50
C SER A 307 -22.16 -5.26 1.67
N SER A 308 -21.77 -5.95 2.74
CA SER A 308 -21.01 -5.33 3.84
C SER A 308 -19.66 -4.76 3.37
N VAL A 309 -19.18 -5.14 2.18
CA VAL A 309 -18.03 -4.50 1.53
C VAL A 309 -18.27 -3.00 1.29
N GLY A 310 -19.53 -2.57 1.14
CA GLY A 310 -19.91 -1.15 1.10
C GLY A 310 -19.65 -0.40 2.41
N TYR A 311 -20.00 -1.00 3.56
CA TYR A 311 -19.63 -0.45 4.88
C TYR A 311 -18.10 -0.29 4.97
N GLN A 312 -17.38 -1.34 4.59
CA GLN A 312 -15.92 -1.35 4.67
C GLN A 312 -15.28 -0.35 3.70
N ALA A 313 -15.89 -0.11 2.54
CA ALA A 313 -15.46 0.92 1.61
C ALA A 313 -15.56 2.32 2.24
N ALA A 314 -16.67 2.62 2.93
CA ALA A 314 -16.82 3.85 3.70
C ALA A 314 -15.77 3.95 4.82
N TYR A 315 -15.47 2.84 5.50
CA TYR A 315 -14.36 2.78 6.45
C TYR A 315 -13.03 3.14 5.80
N TRP A 316 -12.70 2.67 4.60
CA TRP A 316 -11.48 3.05 3.88
C TRP A 316 -11.50 4.46 3.27
N GLY A 317 -12.53 5.26 3.54
CA GLY A 317 -12.72 6.57 2.97
C GLY A 317 -12.95 6.52 1.45
N LYS A 318 -13.47 5.42 0.91
CA LYS A 318 -13.69 5.27 -0.54
C LYS A 318 -15.06 5.83 -0.93
N PRO A 319 -15.20 6.40 -2.15
CA PRO A 319 -16.50 6.59 -2.77
C PRO A 319 -17.31 5.30 -2.72
N VAL A 320 -18.59 5.41 -2.34
CA VAL A 320 -19.53 4.29 -2.27
C VAL A 320 -20.79 4.65 -3.03
N PHE A 321 -21.24 3.73 -3.88
CA PHE A 321 -22.52 3.80 -4.54
C PHE A 321 -23.25 2.46 -4.39
N SER A 322 -24.49 2.50 -3.90
CA SER A 322 -25.35 1.33 -3.75
C SER A 322 -26.46 1.27 -4.80
N VAL A 323 -26.75 0.08 -5.30
CA VAL A 323 -27.90 -0.20 -6.18
C VAL A 323 -29.16 -0.27 -5.33
N GLY A 324 -30.06 0.70 -5.52
CA GLY A 324 -31.29 0.79 -4.73
C GLY A 324 -31.04 1.25 -3.29
N ALA A 325 -32.11 1.29 -2.50
CA ALA A 325 -32.05 1.70 -1.09
C ALA A 325 -31.88 0.47 -0.19
N SER A 326 -30.75 0.39 0.50
CA SER A 326 -30.42 -0.68 1.44
C SER A 326 -29.80 -0.10 2.72
N HIS A 327 -29.45 -0.99 3.65
CA HIS A 327 -28.74 -0.60 4.87
C HIS A 327 -27.38 0.08 4.62
N ILE A 328 -26.81 -0.05 3.41
CA ILE A 328 -25.56 0.60 2.99
C ILE A 328 -25.80 2.03 2.51
N THR A 329 -27.01 2.37 2.04
CA THR A 329 -27.29 3.61 1.30
C THR A 329 -26.97 4.89 2.08
N LYS A 330 -27.04 4.86 3.41
CA LYS A 330 -26.60 5.96 4.28
C LYS A 330 -25.12 6.35 4.12
N TYR A 331 -24.30 5.45 3.58
CA TYR A 331 -22.88 5.66 3.31
C TYR A 331 -22.59 6.04 1.86
N ASN A 332 -23.60 6.14 0.99
CA ASN A 332 -23.39 6.58 -0.39
C ASN A 332 -22.76 7.97 -0.39
N THR A 333 -21.71 8.12 -1.18
CA THR A 333 -21.01 9.41 -1.33
C THR A 333 -21.59 10.24 -2.46
N ALA A 334 -22.50 9.66 -3.26
CA ALA A 334 -23.14 10.29 -4.40
C ALA A 334 -24.59 9.77 -4.55
N ALA A 335 -25.48 10.66 -5.00
CA ALA A 335 -26.86 10.31 -5.34
C ALA A 335 -26.98 9.70 -6.75
N HIS A 336 -26.07 10.07 -7.67
CA HIS A 336 -26.05 9.60 -9.05
C HIS A 336 -24.75 8.87 -9.38
N LEU A 337 -24.83 7.92 -10.32
CA LEU A 337 -23.69 7.08 -10.71
C LEU A 337 -22.57 7.93 -11.33
N GLU A 338 -22.93 8.94 -12.11
CA GLU A 338 -22.00 9.85 -12.76
C GLU A 338 -21.14 10.60 -11.73
N ASP A 339 -21.74 11.07 -10.65
CA ASP A 339 -21.04 11.76 -9.56
C ASP A 339 -20.09 10.80 -8.82
N PHE A 340 -20.54 9.57 -8.57
CA PHE A 340 -19.68 8.52 -8.01
C PHE A 340 -18.48 8.25 -8.91
N LEU A 341 -18.68 8.06 -10.22
CA LEU A 341 -17.59 7.79 -11.16
C LEU A 341 -16.62 8.98 -11.26
N HIS A 342 -17.12 10.20 -11.11
CA HIS A 342 -16.28 11.40 -11.04
C HIS A 342 -15.44 11.45 -9.77
N GLN A 343 -16.02 11.07 -8.62
CA GLN A 343 -15.30 10.94 -7.35
C GLN A 343 -14.17 9.91 -7.46
N VAL A 344 -14.44 8.78 -8.12
CA VAL A 344 -13.45 7.72 -8.40
C VAL A 344 -12.34 8.21 -9.31
N ALA A 345 -12.67 8.85 -10.44
CA ALA A 345 -11.66 9.38 -11.37
C ALA A 345 -10.75 10.43 -10.74
N LYS A 346 -11.28 11.21 -9.77
CA LYS A 346 -10.53 12.21 -9.01
C LYS A 346 -9.76 11.64 -7.82
N ASN A 347 -9.94 10.36 -7.49
CA ASN A 347 -9.34 9.71 -6.31
C ASN A 347 -9.63 10.48 -5.00
N ILE A 348 -10.88 10.92 -4.82
CA ILE A 348 -11.30 11.68 -3.63
C ILE A 348 -11.60 10.72 -2.48
N SER A 349 -11.05 11.02 -1.30
CA SER A 349 -11.39 10.28 -0.07
C SER A 349 -12.60 10.90 0.66
N PHE A 350 -13.51 10.05 1.12
CA PHE A 350 -14.73 10.41 1.87
C PHE A 350 -14.78 9.66 3.21
N TYR A 351 -14.10 10.20 4.22
CA TYR A 351 -14.17 9.64 5.57
C TYR A 351 -15.48 10.04 6.25
N GLN A 352 -16.27 9.04 6.64
CA GLN A 352 -17.58 9.21 7.29
C GLN A 352 -17.48 8.78 8.76
N ASP A 353 -16.38 9.12 9.41
CA ASP A 353 -15.92 8.50 10.66
C ASP A 353 -16.89 8.67 11.81
N ASP A 354 -17.49 9.86 11.95
CA ASP A 354 -18.52 10.13 12.97
C ASP A 354 -19.78 9.26 12.75
N LEU A 355 -20.19 9.09 11.49
CA LEU A 355 -21.33 8.24 11.12
C LEU A 355 -20.99 6.78 11.41
N ILE A 356 -19.82 6.31 10.97
CA ILE A 356 -19.34 4.94 11.15
C ILE A 356 -19.26 4.59 12.63
N LYS A 357 -18.62 5.44 13.45
CA LYS A 357 -18.43 5.21 14.88
C LYS A 357 -19.76 5.17 15.61
N ARG A 358 -20.65 6.15 15.36
CA ARG A 358 -22.01 6.17 15.91
C ARG A 358 -22.81 4.93 15.51
N ASP A 359 -22.72 4.52 14.26
CA ASP A 359 -23.43 3.34 13.76
C ASP A 359 -22.91 2.06 14.42
N ILE A 360 -21.59 1.86 14.44
CA ILE A 360 -20.95 0.72 15.08
C ILE A 360 -21.31 0.65 16.56
N LEU A 361 -21.21 1.76 17.30
CA LEU A 361 -21.49 1.79 18.74
C LEU A 361 -22.97 1.62 19.07
N GLY A 362 -23.85 2.15 18.22
CA GLY A 362 -25.29 2.23 18.48
C GLY A 362 -26.12 1.08 17.93
N SER A 363 -25.66 0.38 16.89
CA SER A 363 -26.46 -0.68 16.23
C SER A 363 -25.69 -1.96 15.90
N HIS A 364 -24.39 -2.02 16.18
CA HIS A 364 -23.56 -3.20 15.90
C HIS A 364 -22.86 -3.73 17.16
N PHE A 365 -23.37 -4.82 17.73
CA PHE A 365 -22.81 -5.38 18.96
C PHE A 365 -21.72 -6.44 18.67
N PRO A 366 -20.58 -6.46 19.40
CA PRO A 366 -19.55 -7.48 19.24
C PRO A 366 -20.01 -8.88 19.64
N ALA A 367 -19.97 -9.85 18.71
CA ALA A 367 -20.45 -11.21 18.94
C ALA A 367 -19.69 -11.96 20.04
N GLU A 368 -18.40 -11.66 20.22
CA GLU A 368 -17.57 -12.24 21.28
C GLU A 368 -18.02 -11.78 22.68
N TRP A 369 -18.40 -10.51 22.83
CA TRP A 369 -18.90 -9.98 24.10
C TRP A 369 -20.29 -10.50 24.47
N ILE A 370 -21.08 -10.98 23.51
CA ILE A 370 -22.33 -11.69 23.83
C ILE A 370 -22.02 -12.95 24.66
N LYS A 371 -20.90 -13.60 24.38
CA LYS A 371 -20.45 -14.82 25.07
C LYS A 371 -19.80 -14.49 26.42
N ASP A 372 -18.89 -13.51 26.41
CA ASP A 372 -18.00 -13.25 27.56
C ASP A 372 -18.56 -12.23 28.55
N LYS A 373 -19.47 -11.35 28.10
CA LYS A 373 -20.05 -10.26 28.89
C LYS A 373 -21.59 -10.25 28.77
N PRO A 374 -22.30 -11.33 29.16
CA PRO A 374 -23.73 -11.50 28.91
C PRO A 374 -24.62 -10.42 29.57
N GLY A 375 -24.24 -9.93 30.75
CA GLY A 375 -24.94 -8.83 31.42
C GLY A 375 -24.83 -7.50 30.66
N HIS A 376 -23.68 -7.25 30.03
CA HIS A 376 -23.48 -6.06 29.20
C HIS A 376 -24.33 -6.11 27.93
N PHE A 377 -24.39 -7.28 27.28
CA PHE A 377 -25.28 -7.47 26.14
C PHE A 377 -26.76 -7.25 26.52
N THR A 378 -27.19 -7.78 27.66
CA THR A 378 -28.58 -7.62 28.14
C THR A 378 -28.92 -6.15 28.38
N ALA A 379 -28.06 -5.42 29.10
CA ALA A 379 -28.25 -3.98 29.34
C ALA A 379 -28.25 -3.16 28.03
N TRP A 380 -27.40 -3.53 27.07
CA TRP A 380 -27.38 -2.87 25.76
C TRP A 380 -28.68 -3.11 24.98
N ILE A 381 -29.24 -4.33 25.01
CA ILE A 381 -30.53 -4.64 24.39
C ILE A 381 -31.67 -3.86 25.05
N GLU A 382 -31.70 -3.76 26.38
CA GLU A 382 -32.69 -2.95 27.11
C GLU A 382 -32.60 -1.47 26.71
N ALA A 383 -31.38 -0.93 26.58
CA ALA A 383 -31.18 0.43 26.08
C ALA A 383 -31.61 0.57 24.62
N PHE A 384 -31.19 -0.34 23.73
CA PHE A 384 -31.53 -0.32 22.30
C PHE A 384 -33.06 -0.41 22.06
N THR A 385 -33.77 -1.07 22.97
CA THR A 385 -35.23 -1.21 22.90
C THR A 385 -35.96 0.02 23.44
N SER A 386 -35.36 0.75 24.37
CA SER A 386 -35.89 1.98 24.97
C SER A 386 -35.93 3.17 23.99
N PRO A 387 -37.01 3.97 23.97
CA PRO A 387 -37.09 5.20 23.18
C PRO A 387 -36.32 6.39 23.79
N THR A 388 -35.91 6.32 25.07
CA THR A 388 -35.31 7.44 25.81
C THR A 388 -33.87 7.18 26.26
N GLN A 389 -33.37 5.96 26.11
CA GLN A 389 -32.01 5.59 26.52
C GLN A 389 -31.22 5.12 25.30
N SER A 390 -30.03 5.68 25.10
CA SER A 390 -29.05 5.17 24.15
C SER A 390 -27.77 4.91 24.92
N SER A 391 -27.28 3.68 24.91
CA SER A 391 -26.01 3.32 25.51
C SER A 391 -25.12 2.68 24.45
N PRO A 392 -23.98 3.28 24.08
CA PRO A 392 -23.01 2.60 23.24
C PRO A 392 -22.44 1.39 24.00
N TRP A 393 -22.03 0.35 23.28
CA TRP A 393 -21.42 -0.83 23.93
C TRP A 393 -19.99 -0.57 24.44
N THR A 394 -19.35 0.54 24.08
CA THR A 394 -18.12 1.03 24.73
C THR A 394 -18.05 2.55 24.67
N SER A 395 -17.21 3.17 25.50
CA SER A 395 -17.00 4.62 25.47
C SER A 395 -16.10 5.02 24.29
N ASP A 396 -16.25 6.26 23.82
CA ASP A 396 -15.41 6.80 22.73
C ASP A 396 -13.91 6.72 23.04
N SER A 397 -13.53 6.89 24.31
CA SER A 397 -12.15 6.81 24.78
C SER A 397 -11.58 5.39 24.81
N GLN A 398 -12.43 4.35 24.93
CA GLN A 398 -12.01 2.94 24.97
C GLN A 398 -12.19 2.23 23.63
N PHE A 399 -12.92 2.85 22.69
CA PHE A 399 -13.25 2.27 21.39
C PHE A 399 -12.05 1.63 20.68
N LEU A 400 -10.93 2.35 20.54
CA LEU A 400 -9.74 1.83 19.87
C LEU A 400 -9.21 0.55 20.54
N GLN A 401 -9.07 0.58 21.87
CA GLN A 401 -8.53 -0.52 22.65
C GLN A 401 -9.44 -1.75 22.56
N ASP A 402 -10.74 -1.57 22.81
CA ASP A 402 -11.72 -2.65 22.75
C ASP A 402 -11.84 -3.22 21.34
N PHE A 403 -11.91 -2.37 20.33
CA PHE A 403 -12.01 -2.79 18.93
C PHE A 403 -10.76 -3.54 18.49
N THR A 404 -9.57 -3.08 18.90
CA THR A 404 -8.30 -3.76 18.63
C THR A 404 -8.23 -5.13 19.29
N ALA A 405 -8.68 -5.24 20.54
CA ALA A 405 -8.72 -6.50 21.29
C ALA A 405 -9.66 -7.54 20.64
N LEU A 406 -10.72 -7.08 19.98
CA LEU A 406 -11.70 -7.91 19.27
C LEU A 406 -11.27 -8.32 17.85
N ARG A 407 -10.08 -7.89 17.39
CA ARG A 407 -9.60 -8.23 16.04
C ARG A 407 -9.30 -9.73 15.94
N ARG A 408 -9.60 -10.27 14.76
CA ARG A 408 -9.52 -11.70 14.44
C ARG A 408 -8.46 -12.01 13.39
N GLU A 409 -7.35 -11.27 13.39
CA GLU A 409 -6.21 -11.46 12.47
C GLU A 409 -5.69 -12.91 12.52
N GLN A 410 -5.54 -13.47 13.72
CA GLN A 410 -5.11 -14.85 13.89
C GLN A 410 -6.13 -15.85 13.33
N ALA A 411 -7.43 -15.57 13.46
CA ALA A 411 -8.47 -16.41 12.88
C ALA A 411 -8.42 -16.32 11.34
N TYR A 412 -8.20 -15.13 10.78
CA TYR A 412 -7.98 -14.97 9.34
C TYR A 412 -6.77 -15.79 8.86
N LEU A 413 -5.63 -15.67 9.52
CA LEU A 413 -4.42 -16.43 9.19
C LEU A 413 -4.69 -17.95 9.21
N ARG A 414 -5.34 -18.45 10.25
CA ARG A 414 -5.71 -19.88 10.38
C ARG A 414 -6.66 -20.37 9.29
N HIS A 415 -7.64 -19.56 8.86
CA HIS A 415 -8.67 -19.98 7.90
C HIS A 415 -8.30 -19.71 6.42
N SER A 416 -7.49 -18.69 6.14
CA SER A 416 -7.19 -18.19 4.79
C SER A 416 -6.40 -19.15 3.91
N GLY A 417 -5.86 -20.24 4.47
CA GLY A 417 -4.91 -21.09 3.75
C GLY A 417 -3.68 -20.32 3.28
N PHE A 418 -3.29 -19.26 4.00
CA PHE A 418 -2.17 -18.37 3.68
C PHE A 418 -0.90 -19.14 3.28
N GLU A 419 -0.60 -20.23 4.00
CA GLU A 419 0.48 -21.16 3.66
C GLU A 419 0.42 -21.64 2.20
N LYS A 420 -0.75 -22.06 1.71
CA LYS A 420 -0.90 -22.59 0.34
C LYS A 420 -0.61 -21.52 -0.72
N THR A 421 -0.77 -20.24 -0.37
CA THR A 421 -0.54 -19.12 -1.28
C THR A 421 0.94 -18.72 -1.34
N ILE A 422 1.69 -18.94 -0.25
CA ILE A 422 3.13 -18.72 -0.19
C ILE A 422 3.86 -20.00 -0.60
N ASN A 423 4.18 -20.18 -1.89
CA ASN A 423 4.81 -21.41 -2.37
C ASN A 423 6.13 -21.19 -3.15
N GLY A 424 7.16 -21.96 -2.74
CA GLY A 424 8.28 -22.46 -3.55
C GLY A 424 9.51 -21.58 -3.78
N ALA A 425 9.38 -20.26 -3.84
CA ALA A 425 10.50 -19.37 -4.19
C ALA A 425 10.82 -18.37 -3.09
N HIS A 426 12.11 -18.08 -2.88
CA HIS A 426 12.50 -16.93 -2.08
C HIS A 426 12.01 -15.65 -2.77
N THR A 427 11.29 -14.80 -2.04
CA THR A 427 10.95 -13.43 -2.45
C THR A 427 11.64 -12.45 -1.50
N LEU A 428 11.50 -11.14 -1.74
CA LEU A 428 12.06 -10.12 -0.84
C LEU A 428 11.59 -10.28 0.61
N THR A 429 10.36 -10.75 0.78
CA THR A 429 9.68 -10.87 2.09
C THR A 429 9.34 -12.30 2.45
N HIS A 430 9.77 -13.31 1.69
CA HIS A 430 9.54 -14.72 2.00
C HIS A 430 10.82 -15.55 1.89
N CYS A 431 11.22 -16.17 3.00
CA CYS A 431 12.33 -17.12 3.05
C CYS A 431 11.80 -18.57 3.05
N ALA A 432 11.98 -19.26 1.91
CA ALA A 432 11.51 -20.64 1.74
C ALA A 432 12.19 -21.62 2.72
N ASP A 433 13.49 -21.42 3.01
CA ASP A 433 14.23 -22.24 3.97
C ASP A 433 13.69 -22.10 5.41
N LEU A 434 13.39 -20.87 5.83
CA LEU A 434 12.79 -20.60 7.14
C LEU A 434 11.39 -21.25 7.24
N SER A 435 10.57 -21.06 6.21
CA SER A 435 9.26 -21.70 6.06
C SER A 435 9.34 -23.22 6.18
N ALA A 436 10.34 -23.85 5.55
CA ALA A 436 10.56 -25.29 5.64
C ALA A 436 10.98 -25.74 7.05
N GLN A 437 11.71 -24.91 7.81
CA GLN A 437 12.00 -25.21 9.22
C GLN A 437 10.77 -25.02 10.10
N ILE A 438 9.98 -23.96 9.90
CA ILE A 438 8.76 -23.69 10.68
C ILE A 438 7.80 -24.88 10.62
N ARG A 439 7.61 -25.49 9.44
CA ARG A 439 6.76 -26.68 9.27
C ARG A 439 7.18 -27.86 10.17
N LYS A 440 8.49 -28.02 10.41
CA LYS A 440 9.10 -29.18 11.09
C LYS A 440 9.14 -29.10 12.61
N HIS A 441 8.85 -27.93 13.19
CA HIS A 441 8.95 -27.70 14.63
C HIS A 441 7.59 -27.25 15.16
N ASP A 442 7.32 -27.53 16.43
CA ASP A 442 6.03 -27.23 17.07
C ASP A 442 6.05 -25.86 17.75
N ILE A 443 7.22 -25.46 18.23
CA ILE A 443 7.46 -24.19 18.91
C ILE A 443 8.43 -23.36 18.08
N ILE A 444 8.04 -22.14 17.72
CA ILE A 444 8.87 -21.19 16.99
C ILE A 444 9.17 -20.01 17.90
N SER A 445 10.44 -19.81 18.21
CA SER A 445 10.91 -18.67 19.01
C SER A 445 11.62 -17.65 18.13
N PHE A 446 11.39 -16.37 18.36
CA PHE A 446 12.01 -15.27 17.62
C PHE A 446 12.77 -14.33 18.56
N ASP A 447 13.94 -13.85 18.15
CA ASP A 447 14.53 -12.63 18.70
C ASP A 447 13.80 -11.37 18.19
N ILE A 448 13.98 -10.22 18.84
CA ILE A 448 13.34 -8.95 18.46
C ILE A 448 14.21 -8.12 17.51
N PHE A 449 15.43 -7.78 17.88
CA PHE A 449 16.16 -6.68 17.25
C PHE A 449 17.02 -7.16 16.08
N ASP A 450 16.92 -6.51 14.93
CA ASP A 450 17.42 -7.01 13.65
C ASP A 450 16.84 -8.37 13.20
N THR A 451 15.92 -8.95 13.99
CA THR A 451 15.21 -10.19 13.71
C THR A 451 13.74 -9.93 13.37
N LEU A 452 12.91 -9.47 14.30
CA LEU A 452 11.53 -9.05 14.02
C LEU A 452 11.46 -7.57 13.63
N LEU A 453 12.30 -6.73 14.22
CA LEU A 453 12.25 -5.28 14.05
C LEU A 453 13.59 -4.73 13.57
N PHE A 454 13.52 -3.72 12.71
CA PHE A 454 14.65 -2.92 12.29
C PHE A 454 14.64 -1.56 12.97
N ARG A 455 15.85 -0.98 13.06
CA ARG A 455 16.03 0.47 13.24
C ARG A 455 16.53 1.09 11.94
N PRO A 456 16.28 2.39 11.69
CA PRO A 456 16.84 3.10 10.55
C PRO A 456 18.30 3.49 10.80
N PHE A 457 19.07 2.69 11.55
CA PHE A 457 20.46 2.97 11.90
C PHE A 457 21.36 1.84 11.44
N LYS A 458 22.59 2.19 11.04
CA LYS A 458 23.62 1.18 10.77
C LYS A 458 24.02 0.45 12.05
N ARG A 459 24.19 1.18 13.15
CA ARG A 459 24.46 0.62 14.48
C ARG A 459 23.39 1.11 15.46
N PRO A 460 22.91 0.26 16.40
CA PRO A 460 21.95 0.69 17.42
C PRO A 460 22.40 1.93 18.21
N SER A 461 23.70 2.05 18.49
CA SER A 461 24.27 3.20 19.21
C SER A 461 24.21 4.53 18.46
N ASP A 462 23.91 4.53 17.16
CA ASP A 462 23.79 5.77 16.38
C ASP A 462 22.49 6.53 16.73
N MET A 463 21.51 5.87 17.36
CA MET A 463 20.35 6.53 17.98
C MET A 463 20.76 7.54 19.06
N PHE A 464 21.84 7.26 19.80
CA PHE A 464 22.34 8.19 20.81
C PHE A 464 22.94 9.46 20.18
N ASP A 465 23.52 9.37 18.99
CA ASP A 465 23.95 10.57 18.25
C ASP A 465 22.73 11.35 17.75
N PHE A 466 21.69 10.65 17.29
CA PHE A 466 20.45 11.26 16.80
C PHE A 466 19.74 12.10 17.86
N MET A 467 19.73 11.63 19.12
CA MET A 467 19.06 12.32 20.23
C MET A 467 19.97 13.26 21.03
N ALA A 468 21.27 13.33 20.71
CA ALA A 468 22.26 14.02 21.54
C ALA A 468 21.93 15.50 21.77
N GLU A 469 21.49 16.22 20.73
CA GLU A 469 21.15 17.64 20.82
C GLU A 469 19.91 17.87 21.70
N ASP A 470 18.89 17.01 21.59
CA ASP A 470 17.67 17.13 22.39
C ASP A 470 17.96 16.78 23.86
N ALA A 471 18.75 15.73 24.12
CA ALA A 471 19.18 15.37 25.47
C ALA A 471 20.01 16.49 26.13
N ALA A 472 20.94 17.10 25.39
CA ALA A 472 21.72 18.24 25.86
C ALA A 472 20.83 19.44 26.22
N LYS A 473 19.78 19.71 25.44
CA LYS A 473 18.80 20.78 25.72
C LYS A 473 17.97 20.48 26.97
N LEU A 474 17.48 19.25 27.12
CA LEU A 474 16.66 18.83 28.27
C LEU A 474 17.39 19.07 29.60
N ILE A 475 18.69 18.75 29.66
CA ILE A 475 19.50 18.92 30.88
C ILE A 475 20.34 20.20 30.90
N ARG A 476 20.15 21.09 29.90
CA ARG A 476 20.82 22.39 29.76
C ARG A 476 22.36 22.30 29.74
N ARG A 477 22.90 21.27 29.11
CA ARG A 477 24.35 21.04 28.94
C ARG A 477 24.75 20.82 27.49
N ASN A 478 25.12 21.91 26.81
CA ASN A 478 25.60 21.87 25.43
C ASN A 478 26.98 21.22 25.27
N ASP A 479 27.73 21.04 26.37
CA ASP A 479 29.04 20.38 26.41
C ASP A 479 28.94 18.84 26.59
N LEU A 480 27.73 18.30 26.69
CA LEU A 480 27.49 16.89 26.95
C LEU A 480 27.81 16.03 25.71
N HIS A 481 28.81 15.17 25.82
CA HIS A 481 29.02 14.06 24.88
C HIS A 481 28.05 12.91 25.18
N PHE A 482 26.77 13.10 24.86
CA PHE A 482 25.67 12.25 25.33
C PHE A 482 25.90 10.76 25.06
N LYS A 483 26.28 10.38 23.83
CA LYS A 483 26.54 8.97 23.47
C LYS A 483 27.57 8.29 24.36
N ASP A 484 28.66 8.98 24.69
CA ASP A 484 29.74 8.42 25.51
C ASP A 484 29.27 8.25 26.95
N VAL A 485 28.60 9.27 27.50
CA VAL A 485 28.05 9.22 28.86
C VAL A 485 26.98 8.13 28.98
N ARG A 486 26.06 8.03 28.01
CA ARG A 486 25.00 7.02 27.99
C ARG A 486 25.55 5.59 27.90
N ARG A 487 26.60 5.36 27.11
CA ARG A 487 27.28 4.04 27.05
C ARG A 487 28.05 3.72 28.31
N GLN A 488 28.71 4.71 28.91
CA GLN A 488 29.39 4.54 30.18
C GLN A 488 28.40 4.24 31.31
N SER A 489 27.23 4.88 31.31
CA SER A 489 26.15 4.63 32.28
C SER A 489 25.65 3.19 32.19
N GLU A 490 25.42 2.67 30.98
CA GLU A 490 25.03 1.27 30.76
C GLU A 490 26.10 0.29 31.22
N LYS A 491 27.37 0.59 30.95
CA LYS A 491 28.48 -0.23 31.42
C LYS A 491 28.51 -0.31 32.94
N LEU A 492 28.40 0.83 33.64
CA LEU A 492 28.39 0.88 35.10
C LEU A 492 27.18 0.15 35.68
N ALA A 493 26.00 0.35 35.10
CA ALA A 493 24.78 -0.34 35.52
C ALA A 493 24.90 -1.86 35.36
N PHE A 494 25.48 -2.31 34.23
CA PHE A 494 25.78 -3.72 34.00
C PHE A 494 26.82 -4.28 34.97
N GLU A 495 27.91 -3.57 35.25
CA GLU A 495 28.92 -3.97 36.25
C GLU A 495 28.31 -4.08 37.66
N ALA A 496 27.43 -3.16 38.03
CA ALA A 496 26.69 -3.20 39.29
C ALA A 496 25.73 -4.40 39.35
N ALA A 497 25.06 -4.73 38.24
CA ALA A 497 24.20 -5.92 38.14
C ALA A 497 25.01 -7.22 38.30
N ILE A 498 26.18 -7.33 37.65
CA ILE A 498 27.09 -8.47 37.87
C ILE A 498 27.51 -8.57 39.34
N GLY A 499 27.77 -7.44 40.00
CA GLY A 499 28.07 -7.39 41.44
C GLY A 499 26.93 -7.88 42.34
N ARG A 500 25.68 -7.82 41.84
CA ARG A 500 24.47 -8.39 42.47
C ARG A 500 24.19 -9.85 42.05
N GLU A 501 25.14 -10.51 41.37
CA GLU A 501 24.99 -11.83 40.76
C GLU A 501 23.92 -11.92 39.66
N GLU A 502 23.45 -10.77 39.18
CA GLU A 502 22.55 -10.66 38.04
C GLU A 502 23.35 -10.71 36.72
N GLY A 503 22.71 -11.12 35.62
CA GLY A 503 23.33 -11.23 34.30
C GLY A 503 22.93 -10.14 33.31
N GLU A 504 22.12 -9.16 33.73
CA GLU A 504 21.58 -8.09 32.88
C GLU A 504 21.15 -6.87 33.72
N THR A 505 21.15 -5.67 33.10
CA THR A 505 20.70 -4.40 33.69
C THR A 505 19.32 -3.95 33.15
N HIS A 506 18.67 -3.02 33.85
CA HIS A 506 17.43 -2.36 33.46
C HIS A 506 17.65 -0.89 33.07
N ILE A 507 16.83 -0.34 32.18
CA ILE A 507 16.96 1.05 31.73
C ILE A 507 16.95 2.07 32.88
N ASP A 508 16.19 1.82 33.94
CA ASP A 508 16.18 2.72 35.12
C ASP A 508 17.56 2.78 35.79
N GLU A 509 18.21 1.63 35.98
CA GLU A 509 19.56 1.56 36.56
C GLU A 509 20.57 2.32 35.68
N ILE A 510 20.40 2.26 34.35
CA ILE A 510 21.23 3.02 33.43
C ILE A 510 21.06 4.53 33.65
N TYR A 511 19.84 5.01 33.82
CA TYR A 511 19.56 6.44 33.98
C TYR A 511 19.86 6.96 35.40
N GLU A 512 19.84 6.09 36.42
CA GLU A 512 20.40 6.38 37.74
C GLU A 512 21.92 6.67 37.64
N HIS A 513 22.67 5.84 36.90
CA HIS A 513 24.08 6.08 36.66
C HIS A 513 24.34 7.30 35.77
N PHE A 514 23.47 7.55 34.78
CA PHE A 514 23.53 8.76 33.95
C PHE A 514 23.38 10.03 34.80
N GLN A 515 22.41 10.03 35.73
CA GLN A 515 22.21 11.13 36.67
C GLN A 515 23.48 11.41 37.47
N VAL A 516 24.11 10.37 38.03
CA VAL A 516 25.36 10.49 38.80
C VAL A 516 26.50 11.04 37.95
N LEU A 517 26.68 10.56 36.72
CA LEU A 517 27.79 10.98 35.85
C LEU A 517 27.64 12.40 35.31
N THR A 518 26.42 12.85 35.09
CA THR A 518 26.14 14.18 34.53
C THR A 518 25.92 15.25 35.58
N GLY A 519 25.52 14.86 36.79
CA GLY A 519 25.11 15.76 37.87
C GLY A 519 23.73 16.40 37.64
N CYS A 520 22.94 15.89 36.68
CA CYS A 520 21.59 16.40 36.46
C CYS A 520 20.62 16.01 37.57
N SER A 521 19.47 16.68 37.61
CA SER A 521 18.36 16.30 38.49
C SER A 521 17.72 14.98 38.05
N PHE A 522 17.00 14.35 38.98
CA PHE A 522 16.21 13.14 38.68
C PHE A 522 15.19 13.39 37.56
N GLU A 523 14.49 14.53 37.60
CA GLU A 523 13.50 14.90 36.58
C GLU A 523 14.14 15.05 35.19
N GLU A 524 15.31 15.67 35.11
CA GLU A 524 16.08 15.79 33.87
C GLU A 524 16.52 14.42 33.33
N ALA A 525 17.00 13.52 34.19
CA ALA A 525 17.36 12.16 33.80
C ALA A 525 16.13 11.38 33.27
N GLU A 526 14.98 11.50 33.94
CA GLU A 526 13.72 10.87 33.52
C GLU A 526 13.23 11.41 32.18
N GLN A 527 13.37 12.71 31.91
CA GLN A 527 13.04 13.29 30.60
C GLN A 527 13.92 12.74 29.49
N VAL A 528 15.22 12.56 29.72
CA VAL A 528 16.13 11.98 28.73
C VAL A 528 15.84 10.49 28.52
N LYS A 529 15.50 9.74 29.59
CA LYS A 529 15.03 8.36 29.50
C LYS A 529 13.76 8.26 28.65
N ALA A 530 12.78 9.12 28.92
CA ALA A 530 11.54 9.19 28.16
C ALA A 530 11.80 9.51 26.67
N LEU A 531 12.76 10.38 26.36
CA LEU A 531 13.18 10.65 24.99
C LEU A 531 13.78 9.42 24.30
N GLU A 532 14.66 8.65 24.98
CA GLU A 532 15.20 7.39 24.44
C GLU A 532 14.08 6.38 24.16
N MET A 533 13.16 6.19 25.11
CA MET A 533 12.02 5.30 24.95
C MET A 533 11.07 5.76 23.82
N GLN A 534 10.83 7.06 23.69
CA GLN A 534 9.99 7.59 22.62
C GLN A 534 10.64 7.36 21.25
N LEU A 535 11.95 7.57 21.12
CA LEU A 535 12.66 7.31 19.86
C LEU A 535 12.69 5.83 19.50
N GLU A 536 12.87 4.93 20.47
CA GLU A 536 12.73 3.49 20.23
C GLU A 536 11.32 3.16 19.74
N TYR A 537 10.29 3.71 20.40
CA TYR A 537 8.90 3.49 19.99
C TYR A 537 8.64 4.00 18.58
N ASP A 538 9.10 5.21 18.24
CA ASP A 538 8.83 5.87 16.94
C ASP A 538 9.58 5.20 15.79
N LEU A 539 10.88 4.95 15.96
CA LEU A 539 11.79 4.55 14.89
C LEU A 539 11.87 3.04 14.66
N LEU A 540 11.41 2.20 15.59
CA LEU A 540 11.34 0.75 15.36
C LEU A 540 10.22 0.42 14.39
N TYR A 541 10.57 -0.32 13.32
CA TYR A 541 9.67 -0.76 12.27
C TYR A 541 9.89 -2.24 11.93
N GLU A 542 8.92 -2.88 11.27
CA GLU A 542 8.94 -4.32 11.01
C GLU A 542 9.99 -4.78 9.99
N ARG A 543 10.56 -5.98 10.22
CA ARG A 543 11.27 -6.75 9.20
C ARG A 543 10.26 -7.60 8.45
N LYS A 544 9.98 -7.27 7.18
CA LYS A 544 8.91 -7.88 6.39
C LYS A 544 9.09 -9.39 6.23
N SER A 545 10.32 -9.90 6.05
CA SER A 545 10.54 -11.35 5.92
C SER A 545 10.30 -12.12 7.22
N ALA A 546 10.66 -11.54 8.36
CA ALA A 546 10.38 -12.13 9.66
C ALA A 546 8.90 -12.03 10.00
N ARG A 547 8.24 -10.93 9.64
CA ARG A 547 6.79 -10.76 9.74
C ARG A 547 6.02 -11.84 8.97
N THR A 548 6.40 -12.11 7.72
CA THR A 548 5.83 -13.20 6.92
C THR A 548 6.02 -14.55 7.60
N ALA A 549 7.23 -14.83 8.11
CA ALA A 549 7.54 -16.08 8.80
C ALA A 549 6.77 -16.25 10.12
N PHE A 550 6.65 -15.18 10.90
CA PHE A 550 5.87 -15.13 12.13
C PHE A 550 4.38 -15.40 11.83
N ASN A 551 3.79 -14.71 10.86
CA ASN A 551 2.39 -14.89 10.45
C ASN A 551 2.14 -16.30 9.90
N GLN A 552 3.12 -16.88 9.22
CA GLN A 552 3.07 -18.28 8.77
C GLN A 552 3.08 -19.27 9.95
N ALA A 553 3.92 -19.05 10.97
CA ALA A 553 3.93 -19.90 12.15
C ALA A 553 2.57 -19.86 12.88
N VAL A 554 2.01 -18.66 13.06
CA VAL A 554 0.68 -18.46 13.65
C VAL A 554 -0.42 -19.10 12.80
N SER A 555 -0.39 -18.95 11.46
CA SER A 555 -1.40 -19.54 10.56
C SER A 555 -1.41 -21.07 10.59
N MET A 556 -0.25 -21.68 10.84
CA MET A 556 -0.09 -23.12 11.03
C MET A 556 -0.48 -23.63 12.42
N GLY A 557 -0.90 -22.74 13.34
CA GLY A 557 -1.23 -23.09 14.72
C GLY A 557 -0.01 -23.51 15.56
N LYS A 558 1.19 -23.07 15.19
CA LYS A 558 2.42 -23.31 15.98
C LYS A 558 2.38 -22.48 17.27
N ARG A 559 3.05 -22.97 18.32
CA ARG A 559 3.31 -22.18 19.53
C ARG A 559 4.41 -21.18 19.23
N VAL A 560 4.11 -19.88 19.23
CA VAL A 560 5.11 -18.85 18.94
C VAL A 560 5.54 -18.18 20.25
N ILE A 561 6.84 -18.02 20.49
CA ILE A 561 7.38 -17.27 21.65
C ILE A 561 8.40 -16.24 21.18
N VAL A 562 8.69 -15.25 22.03
CA VAL A 562 9.69 -14.21 21.76
C VAL A 562 10.75 -14.23 22.85
N ILE A 563 12.03 -14.12 22.49
CA ILE A 563 13.15 -14.17 23.45
C ILE A 563 14.19 -13.11 23.08
N SER A 564 14.43 -12.12 23.93
CA SER A 564 15.34 -11.00 23.63
C SER A 564 16.29 -10.65 24.79
N ASP A 565 17.52 -10.31 24.42
CA ASP A 565 18.55 -9.79 25.34
C ASP A 565 18.54 -8.26 25.29
N MET A 566 17.78 -7.62 26.19
CA MET A 566 17.64 -6.17 26.23
C MET A 566 17.40 -5.63 27.63
N TYR A 567 17.90 -4.41 27.87
CA TYR A 567 17.69 -3.63 29.08
C TYR A 567 16.31 -2.96 29.18
N LEU A 568 15.51 -3.01 28.11
CA LEU A 568 14.18 -2.39 28.05
C LEU A 568 13.14 -3.21 28.84
N PRO A 569 12.09 -2.56 29.38
CA PRO A 569 11.00 -3.26 30.07
C PRO A 569 10.19 -4.17 29.13
N GLN A 570 9.70 -5.30 29.63
CA GLN A 570 8.86 -6.22 28.86
C GLN A 570 7.60 -5.53 28.32
N GLU A 571 6.87 -4.78 29.16
CA GLU A 571 5.65 -4.08 28.75
C GLU A 571 5.88 -3.10 27.60
N PHE A 572 7.06 -2.47 27.57
CA PHE A 572 7.45 -1.57 26.48
C PHE A 572 7.69 -2.35 25.17
N LEU A 573 8.38 -3.49 25.25
CA LEU A 573 8.61 -4.36 24.09
C LEU A 573 7.30 -4.95 23.53
N GLU A 574 6.36 -5.34 24.40
CA GLU A 574 5.03 -5.79 23.99
C GLU A 574 4.26 -4.70 23.23
N LYS A 575 4.32 -3.45 23.70
CA LYS A 575 3.73 -2.29 23.00
C LYS A 575 4.37 -2.07 21.62
N ILE A 576 5.69 -2.19 21.50
CA ILE A 576 6.39 -2.03 20.20
C ILE A 576 6.04 -3.19 19.25
N LEU A 577 6.03 -4.43 19.73
CA LEU A 577 5.66 -5.60 18.94
C LEU A 577 4.23 -5.44 18.41
N LEU A 578 3.30 -5.00 19.27
CA LEU A 578 1.92 -4.71 18.91
C LEU A 578 1.83 -3.61 17.85
N LYS A 579 2.53 -2.47 18.02
CA LYS A 579 2.61 -1.37 17.04
C LYS A 579 3.03 -1.88 15.65
N ASN A 580 3.97 -2.82 15.62
CA ASN A 580 4.51 -3.41 14.40
C ASN A 580 3.76 -4.69 13.95
N GLY A 581 2.56 -4.91 14.50
CA GLY A 581 1.62 -5.96 14.14
C GLY A 581 1.86 -7.33 14.78
N TYR A 582 2.94 -7.56 15.52
CA TYR A 582 3.27 -8.86 16.12
C TYR A 582 2.30 -9.22 17.24
N GLN A 583 1.37 -10.13 16.94
CA GLN A 583 0.34 -10.62 17.85
C GLN A 583 0.20 -12.15 17.74
N GLY A 584 -0.23 -12.81 18.81
CA GLY A 584 -0.47 -14.26 18.81
C GLY A 584 0.73 -15.12 19.14
N TYR A 585 1.80 -14.51 19.66
CA TYR A 585 2.78 -15.26 20.43
C TYR A 585 2.22 -15.56 21.83
N GLU A 586 2.58 -16.72 22.36
CA GLU A 586 2.17 -17.24 23.68
C GLU A 586 2.85 -16.48 24.81
N ARG A 587 4.13 -16.13 24.64
CA ARG A 587 4.93 -15.49 25.70
C ARG A 587 6.16 -14.76 25.17
N ILE A 588 6.62 -13.77 25.93
CA ILE A 588 7.88 -13.06 25.72
C ILE A 588 8.81 -13.27 26.93
N PHE A 589 10.10 -13.46 26.67
CA PHE A 589 11.14 -13.61 27.67
C PHE A 589 12.21 -12.54 27.45
N VAL A 590 12.43 -11.66 28.44
CA VAL A 590 13.35 -10.52 28.32
C VAL A 590 14.45 -10.64 29.38
N SER A 591 15.71 -10.46 28.96
CA SER A 591 16.86 -10.62 29.85
C SER A 591 16.85 -9.66 31.04
N SER A 592 16.34 -8.42 30.91
CA SER A 592 16.27 -7.45 32.00
C SER A 592 15.35 -7.88 33.14
N GLN A 593 14.31 -8.65 32.82
CA GLN A 593 13.33 -9.15 33.78
C GLN A 593 13.77 -10.47 34.43
N VAL A 594 14.36 -11.37 33.63
CA VAL A 594 14.88 -12.65 34.12
C VAL A 594 16.27 -12.48 34.76
N LYS A 595 16.92 -11.34 34.53
CA LYS A 595 18.32 -11.05 34.90
C LYS A 595 19.31 -12.05 34.29
N GLN A 596 19.00 -12.61 33.12
CA GLN A 596 19.81 -13.63 32.43
C GLN A 596 19.82 -13.40 30.92
N LYS A 597 21.01 -13.49 30.30
CA LYS A 597 21.24 -13.27 28.84
C LYS A 597 21.28 -14.56 28.03
N LYS A 598 20.70 -14.59 26.83
CA LYS A 598 20.95 -15.53 25.72
C LYS A 598 22.42 -15.58 25.35
N HIS A 599 23.15 -14.46 25.42
CA HIS A 599 24.59 -14.45 25.17
C HIS A 599 25.37 -15.40 26.11
N SER A 600 24.95 -15.51 27.37
CA SER A 600 25.45 -16.53 28.31
C SER A 600 24.75 -17.89 28.14
N GLY A 601 23.58 -17.87 27.51
CA GLY A 601 22.69 -18.98 27.26
C GLY A 601 21.73 -19.28 28.41
N ARG A 602 21.94 -18.67 29.58
CA ARG A 602 21.08 -18.87 30.77
C ARG A 602 19.60 -18.56 30.51
N LEU A 603 19.30 -17.58 29.64
CA LEU A 603 17.92 -17.28 29.28
C LEU A 603 17.23 -18.46 28.54
N PHE A 604 17.94 -19.19 27.69
CA PHE A 604 17.39 -20.41 27.08
C PHE A 604 17.18 -21.52 28.11
N ASP A 605 18.06 -21.64 29.11
CA ASP A 605 17.89 -22.62 30.19
C ASP A 605 16.63 -22.32 31.00
N HIS A 606 16.37 -21.04 31.28
CA HIS A 606 15.14 -20.58 31.91
C HIS A 606 13.90 -20.90 31.05
N VAL A 607 13.93 -20.57 29.75
CA VAL A 607 12.84 -20.85 28.81
C VAL A 607 12.52 -22.34 28.73
N LEU A 608 13.53 -23.22 28.62
CA LEU A 608 13.32 -24.66 28.56
C LEU A 608 12.70 -25.20 29.86
N LYS A 609 13.18 -24.71 31.01
CA LYS A 609 12.64 -25.07 32.33
C LYS A 609 11.17 -24.64 32.46
N GLU A 610 10.85 -23.42 32.05
CA GLU A 610 9.51 -22.87 32.20
C GLU A 610 8.50 -23.49 31.23
N LEU A 611 8.90 -23.77 30.00
CA LEU A 611 8.01 -24.41 29.02
C LEU A 611 7.84 -25.91 29.25
N GLY A 612 8.80 -26.57 29.90
CA GLY A 612 8.75 -28.01 30.18
C GLY A 612 8.77 -28.88 28.92
N VAL A 613 9.41 -28.42 27.84
CA VAL A 613 9.40 -29.08 26.52
C VAL A 613 10.78 -29.57 26.10
N PRO A 614 10.88 -30.58 25.21
CA PRO A 614 12.16 -30.99 24.64
C PRO A 614 12.77 -29.86 23.81
N ALA A 615 14.05 -29.55 24.03
CA ALA A 615 14.74 -28.47 23.31
C ALA A 615 14.67 -28.62 21.77
N ALA A 616 14.72 -29.87 21.27
CA ALA A 616 14.64 -30.17 19.84
C ALA A 616 13.28 -29.83 19.20
N SER A 617 12.22 -29.61 19.99
CA SER A 617 10.90 -29.16 19.49
C SER A 617 10.87 -27.66 19.16
N ILE A 618 11.87 -26.90 19.61
CA ILE A 618 11.96 -25.46 19.44
C ILE A 618 12.86 -25.13 18.24
N LEU A 619 12.33 -24.34 17.32
CA LEU A 619 13.10 -23.56 16.34
C LEU A 619 13.35 -22.17 16.91
N HIS A 620 14.60 -21.73 17.03
CA HIS A 620 14.94 -20.36 17.39
C HIS A 620 15.44 -19.58 16.18
N VAL A 621 14.78 -18.47 15.87
CA VAL A 621 15.11 -17.57 14.76
C VAL A 621 15.71 -16.30 15.36
N GLY A 622 16.95 -16.00 14.99
CA GLY A 622 17.65 -14.81 15.45
C GLY A 622 18.80 -14.43 14.54
N ASP A 623 19.29 -13.20 14.67
CA ASP A 623 20.33 -12.61 13.84
C ASP A 623 21.74 -12.81 14.42
N ASN A 624 21.87 -13.00 15.73
CA ASN A 624 23.15 -13.01 16.41
C ASN A 624 23.78 -14.41 16.37
N LEU A 625 24.91 -14.54 15.71
CA LEU A 625 25.59 -15.84 15.58
C LEU A 625 25.97 -16.45 16.95
N GLN A 626 26.40 -15.63 17.90
CA GLN A 626 26.82 -16.12 19.21
C GLN A 626 25.60 -16.45 20.09
N ALA A 627 24.72 -15.47 20.30
CA ALA A 627 23.59 -15.60 21.22
C ALA A 627 22.48 -16.49 20.65
N ASP A 628 22.07 -16.32 19.40
CA ASP A 628 20.88 -17.01 18.88
C ASP A 628 21.21 -18.35 18.20
N VAL A 629 22.42 -18.48 17.64
CA VAL A 629 22.80 -19.69 16.90
C VAL A 629 23.61 -20.65 17.75
N ILE A 630 24.76 -20.19 18.27
CA ILE A 630 25.68 -21.04 19.02
C ILE A 630 25.06 -21.45 20.37
N LYS A 631 24.60 -20.48 21.17
CA LYS A 631 24.08 -20.77 22.53
C LYS A 631 22.78 -21.57 22.52
N ALA A 632 21.91 -21.36 21.53
CA ALA A 632 20.72 -22.19 21.33
C ALA A 632 21.10 -23.63 20.96
N LYS A 633 22.02 -23.80 20.00
CA LYS A 633 22.49 -25.13 19.57
C LYS A 633 23.16 -25.93 20.68
N GLU A 634 23.96 -25.27 21.53
CA GLU A 634 24.60 -25.88 22.71
C GLU A 634 23.57 -26.52 23.67
N ARG A 635 22.32 -26.06 23.65
CA ARG A 635 21.20 -26.55 24.47
C ARG A 635 20.27 -27.51 23.74
N GLY A 636 20.62 -27.91 22.52
CA GLY A 636 19.78 -28.78 21.69
C GLY A 636 18.58 -28.10 21.05
N ILE A 637 18.45 -26.77 21.16
CA ILE A 637 17.46 -25.98 20.41
C ILE A 637 17.93 -25.88 18.95
N LYS A 638 17.00 -25.98 17.99
CA LYS A 638 17.33 -25.82 16.57
C LYS A 638 17.46 -24.33 16.22
N PRO A 639 18.63 -23.80 15.85
CA PRO A 639 18.71 -22.41 15.41
C PRO A 639 18.42 -22.25 13.91
N PHE A 640 17.90 -21.09 13.54
CA PHE A 640 17.86 -20.53 12.20
C PHE A 640 18.47 -19.13 12.22
N HIS A 641 19.58 -18.94 11.50
CA HIS A 641 20.34 -17.70 11.53
C HIS A 641 19.80 -16.67 10.53
N LEU A 642 18.83 -15.86 10.94
CA LEU A 642 18.29 -14.80 10.10
C LEU A 642 19.22 -13.58 10.11
N VAL A 643 20.32 -13.67 9.34
CA VAL A 643 21.39 -12.66 9.26
C VAL A 643 20.83 -11.23 9.14
N LYS A 644 21.46 -10.28 9.86
CA LYS A 644 21.16 -8.85 9.75
C LYS A 644 21.22 -8.38 8.30
N ALA A 645 20.16 -7.71 7.84
CA ALA A 645 20.07 -7.22 6.47
C ALA A 645 21.19 -6.20 6.15
N SER A 646 21.49 -5.31 7.11
CA SER A 646 22.60 -4.34 7.02
C SER A 646 23.95 -5.02 6.76
N GLU A 647 24.28 -6.08 7.51
CA GLU A 647 25.53 -6.81 7.30
C GLU A 647 25.64 -7.46 5.91
N VAL A 648 24.52 -7.96 5.38
CA VAL A 648 24.50 -8.55 4.03
C VAL A 648 24.67 -7.45 2.99
N PHE A 649 24.02 -6.30 3.19
CA PHE A 649 24.15 -5.15 2.30
C PHE A 649 25.58 -4.61 2.28
N GLU A 650 26.20 -4.39 3.43
CA GLU A 650 27.60 -3.92 3.54
C GLU A 650 28.60 -4.83 2.82
N LYS A 651 28.33 -6.14 2.81
CA LYS A 651 29.17 -7.12 2.12
C LYS A 651 28.93 -7.17 0.60
N SER A 652 27.81 -6.60 0.11
CA SER A 652 27.42 -6.61 -1.29
C SER A 652 28.20 -5.59 -2.13
N ASP A 653 28.26 -5.84 -3.44
CA ASP A 653 28.90 -4.91 -4.38
C ASP A 653 28.07 -3.63 -4.58
N SER A 654 26.75 -3.69 -4.40
CA SER A 654 25.85 -2.53 -4.48
C SER A 654 26.07 -1.53 -3.35
N TYR A 655 26.62 -1.98 -2.21
CA TYR A 655 27.13 -1.11 -1.16
C TYR A 655 28.58 -0.70 -1.41
N LYS A 656 29.48 -1.69 -1.57
CA LYS A 656 30.93 -1.44 -1.63
C LYS A 656 31.34 -0.52 -2.76
N SER A 657 30.79 -0.70 -3.95
CA SER A 657 31.12 0.14 -5.11
C SER A 657 30.69 1.61 -4.94
N ILE A 658 29.69 1.87 -4.10
CA ILE A 658 29.13 3.21 -3.92
C ILE A 658 29.68 3.88 -2.66
N TRP A 659 29.63 3.23 -1.50
CA TRP A 659 29.77 3.90 -0.20
C TRP A 659 31.06 3.59 0.56
N SER A 660 31.71 2.44 0.30
CA SER A 660 32.83 1.98 1.16
C SER A 660 34.07 2.89 1.16
N ARG A 661 34.26 3.72 0.11
CA ARG A 661 35.43 4.59 -0.02
C ARG A 661 35.49 5.70 1.04
N ASP A 662 34.34 6.20 1.46
CA ASP A 662 34.19 7.39 2.31
C ASP A 662 33.13 7.21 3.39
N GLU A 663 32.85 5.96 3.74
CA GLU A 663 31.83 5.51 4.69
C GLU A 663 31.87 6.26 6.03
N GLU A 664 33.06 6.41 6.62
CA GLU A 664 33.25 7.07 7.91
C GLU A 664 32.95 8.59 7.87
N ARG A 665 32.84 9.18 6.68
CA ARG A 665 32.60 10.62 6.48
C ARG A 665 31.13 10.94 6.19
N HIS A 666 30.26 9.94 6.14
CA HIS A 666 28.85 10.17 5.89
C HIS A 666 28.17 10.73 7.15
N SER A 667 27.30 11.72 6.97
CA SER A 667 26.42 12.22 8.03
C SER A 667 25.51 11.10 8.53
N LEU A 668 25.04 11.22 9.77
CA LEU A 668 24.10 10.27 10.37
C LEU A 668 22.87 10.07 9.48
N ASP A 669 22.26 11.17 9.02
CA ASP A 669 21.09 11.16 8.14
C ASP A 669 21.29 10.33 6.86
N ALA A 670 22.46 10.48 6.21
CA ALA A 670 22.79 9.70 5.03
C ALA A 670 22.96 8.21 5.37
N GLN A 671 23.62 7.90 6.50
CA GLN A 671 23.76 6.52 6.97
C GLN A 671 22.41 5.89 7.30
N MET A 672 21.46 6.67 7.85
CA MET A 672 20.11 6.20 8.15
C MET A 672 19.37 5.81 6.87
N LEU A 673 19.37 6.67 5.85
CA LEU A 673 18.75 6.37 4.56
C LEU A 673 19.38 5.13 3.89
N ILE A 674 20.70 5.00 3.93
CA ILE A 674 21.42 3.85 3.38
C ILE A 674 21.09 2.56 4.17
N ALA A 675 20.96 2.64 5.50
CA ALA A 675 20.56 1.52 6.34
C ALA A 675 19.14 1.04 5.98
N MET A 676 18.19 1.96 5.78
CA MET A 676 16.82 1.63 5.36
C MET A 676 16.77 0.95 4.00
N VAL A 677 17.59 1.42 3.04
CA VAL A 677 17.79 0.75 1.75
C VAL A 677 18.27 -0.68 1.96
N GLY A 678 19.33 -0.87 2.75
CA GLY A 678 19.90 -2.19 3.03
C GLY A 678 18.91 -3.14 3.68
N ASN A 679 18.20 -2.64 4.70
CA ASN A 679 17.17 -3.37 5.44
C ASN A 679 16.08 -3.92 4.51
N THR A 680 15.72 -3.18 3.46
CA THR A 680 14.69 -3.61 2.50
C THR A 680 15.25 -4.52 1.41
N LEU A 681 16.34 -4.11 0.75
CA LEU A 681 16.92 -4.87 -0.38
C LEU A 681 17.45 -6.25 0.03
N HIS A 682 17.82 -6.39 1.31
CA HIS A 682 18.34 -7.59 1.93
C HIS A 682 17.50 -8.08 3.12
N ASP A 683 16.22 -7.68 3.18
CA ASP A 683 15.28 -8.11 4.22
C ASP A 683 15.30 -9.64 4.34
N ASN A 684 15.15 -10.33 3.21
CA ASN A 684 15.50 -11.74 3.07
C ASN A 684 16.98 -11.90 2.68
N PRO A 685 17.86 -12.31 3.62
CA PRO A 685 19.31 -12.35 3.40
C PRO A 685 19.74 -13.55 2.54
N TYR A 686 18.81 -14.48 2.24
CA TYR A 686 19.07 -15.68 1.46
C TYR A 686 18.77 -15.52 -0.03
N LEU A 687 18.33 -14.35 -0.46
CA LEU A 687 18.18 -14.07 -1.88
C LEU A 687 19.55 -14.08 -2.57
N PRO A 688 19.66 -14.71 -3.76
CA PRO A 688 20.91 -14.71 -4.50
C PRO A 688 21.27 -13.28 -4.91
N SER A 689 22.47 -12.84 -4.51
CA SER A 689 23.04 -11.57 -4.97
C SER A 689 24.03 -11.85 -6.11
N ARG A 690 23.90 -11.10 -7.21
CA ARG A 690 24.83 -11.17 -8.34
C ARG A 690 25.97 -10.17 -8.10
N ARG A 691 27.20 -10.61 -8.35
CA ARG A 691 28.37 -9.73 -8.21
C ARG A 691 28.32 -8.59 -9.21
N GLY A 692 28.79 -7.42 -8.78
CA GLY A 692 28.93 -6.21 -9.59
C GLY A 692 27.64 -5.50 -9.97
N THR A 693 26.45 -6.04 -9.65
CA THR A 693 25.18 -5.39 -9.97
C THR A 693 24.73 -4.46 -8.85
N LEU A 694 24.22 -3.28 -9.20
CA LEU A 694 23.54 -2.38 -8.28
C LEU A 694 22.09 -2.80 -8.05
N PHE A 695 21.42 -3.29 -9.11
CA PHE A 695 19.97 -3.51 -9.11
C PHE A 695 19.57 -4.94 -9.49
N SER A 696 20.53 -5.83 -9.74
CA SER A 696 20.29 -7.21 -10.21
C SER A 696 19.41 -7.29 -11.47
N GLY A 697 19.37 -6.24 -12.29
CA GLY A 697 18.52 -6.15 -13.48
C GLY A 697 17.03 -5.90 -13.19
N ASP A 698 16.67 -5.50 -11.97
CA ASP A 698 15.29 -5.21 -11.58
C ASP A 698 15.00 -3.70 -11.57
N ALA A 699 14.03 -3.29 -12.39
CA ALA A 699 13.55 -1.91 -12.48
C ALA A 699 12.99 -1.39 -11.14
N TRP A 700 12.39 -2.25 -10.31
CA TRP A 700 11.90 -1.84 -8.98
C TRP A 700 13.08 -1.49 -8.05
N ARG A 701 14.21 -2.22 -8.11
CA ARG A 701 15.41 -1.89 -7.33
C ARG A 701 16.08 -0.60 -7.80
N LEU A 702 16.08 -0.32 -9.10
CA LEU A 702 16.47 0.99 -9.63
C LEU A 702 15.59 2.12 -9.06
N GLY A 703 14.28 1.86 -9.02
CA GLY A 703 13.30 2.71 -8.34
C GLY A 703 13.62 2.95 -6.88
N TYR A 704 13.73 1.88 -6.08
CA TYR A 704 13.88 1.94 -4.63
C TYR A 704 15.20 2.57 -4.18
N TYR A 705 16.32 2.08 -4.73
CA TYR A 705 17.67 2.45 -4.28
C TYR A 705 18.23 3.67 -5.02
N GLY A 706 18.03 3.73 -6.34
CA GLY A 706 18.56 4.82 -7.16
C GLY A 706 17.63 6.04 -7.13
N PHE A 707 16.45 5.90 -7.73
CA PHE A 707 15.55 7.02 -7.97
C PHE A 707 14.83 7.49 -6.70
N GLY A 708 14.49 6.59 -5.78
CA GLY A 708 13.74 6.86 -4.55
C GLY A 708 14.51 7.77 -3.60
N MET A 709 15.79 7.50 -3.36
CA MET A 709 16.66 8.36 -2.53
C MET A 709 16.73 9.79 -3.08
N PHE A 710 16.90 9.91 -4.38
CA PHE A 710 16.97 11.20 -5.07
C PHE A 710 15.63 11.94 -5.04
N LEU A 711 14.54 11.24 -5.34
CA LEU A 711 13.19 11.80 -5.38
C LEU A 711 12.71 12.22 -3.98
N LEU A 712 13.06 11.48 -2.93
CA LEU A 712 12.80 11.85 -1.54
C LEU A 712 13.41 13.21 -1.20
N GLY A 713 14.70 13.40 -1.50
CA GLY A 713 15.40 14.66 -1.27
C GLY A 713 14.78 15.81 -2.05
N TYR A 714 14.44 15.59 -3.32
CA TYR A 714 13.82 16.62 -4.15
C TYR A 714 12.41 17.00 -3.66
N ALA A 715 11.57 16.02 -3.33
CA ALA A 715 10.22 16.26 -2.82
C ALA A 715 10.24 16.98 -1.46
N LYS A 716 11.14 16.56 -0.54
CA LYS A 716 11.36 17.24 0.74
C LYS A 716 11.80 18.69 0.53
N TRP A 717 12.75 18.92 -0.39
CA TRP A 717 13.20 20.27 -0.72
C TRP A 717 12.08 21.15 -1.28
N ILE A 718 11.26 20.65 -2.22
CA ILE A 718 10.11 21.39 -2.76
C ILE A 718 9.19 21.83 -1.61
N MET A 719 8.86 20.91 -0.71
CA MET A 719 7.98 21.17 0.42
C MET A 719 8.55 22.22 1.37
N GLU A 720 9.80 22.05 1.82
CA GLU A 720 10.41 22.98 2.77
C GLU A 720 10.72 24.34 2.17
N GLN A 721 11.01 24.42 0.87
CA GLN A 721 11.14 25.71 0.18
C GLN A 721 9.79 26.39 0.00
N ALA A 722 8.75 25.65 -0.39
CA ALA A 722 7.42 26.21 -0.60
C ALA A 722 6.79 26.73 0.69
N ILE A 723 7.01 26.04 1.82
CA ILE A 723 6.62 26.52 3.15
C ILE A 723 7.37 27.81 3.50
N ARG A 724 8.70 27.86 3.29
CA ARG A 724 9.51 29.06 3.53
C ARG A 724 9.07 30.25 2.69
N ASP A 725 8.71 30.00 1.44
CA ASP A 725 8.26 31.01 0.48
C ASP A 725 6.78 31.39 0.66
N LYS A 726 6.07 30.75 1.61
CA LYS A 726 4.64 30.98 1.89
C LYS A 726 3.78 30.79 0.64
N MET A 727 3.99 29.67 -0.05
CA MET A 727 3.19 29.28 -1.22
C MET A 727 1.83 28.73 -0.77
N ASP A 728 0.74 29.14 -1.44
CA ASP A 728 -0.58 28.58 -1.18
C ASP A 728 -0.82 27.29 -1.98
N ARG A 729 -0.36 27.27 -3.24
CA ARG A 729 -0.60 26.17 -4.19
C ARG A 729 0.62 25.86 -5.05
N LEU A 730 0.86 24.57 -5.23
CA LEU A 730 1.90 24.01 -6.11
C LEU A 730 1.27 23.27 -7.28
N TYR A 731 1.66 23.62 -8.51
CA TYR A 731 1.20 22.97 -9.74
C TYR A 731 2.33 22.13 -10.34
N PHE A 732 2.24 20.82 -10.17
CA PHE A 732 3.15 19.85 -10.77
C PHE A 732 2.79 19.64 -12.24
N LEU A 733 3.67 20.04 -13.16
CA LEU A 733 3.35 20.07 -14.58
C LEU A 733 3.44 18.68 -15.22
N SER A 734 2.47 18.34 -16.09
CA SER A 734 2.61 17.17 -16.96
C SER A 734 3.83 17.31 -17.88
N ARG A 735 4.52 16.25 -18.28
CA ARG A 735 4.28 14.82 -18.04
C ARG A 735 5.02 14.32 -16.79
N ASP A 736 6.10 14.99 -16.42
CA ASP A 736 7.08 14.51 -15.44
C ASP A 736 6.68 14.83 -13.99
N GLY A 737 5.76 15.78 -13.79
CA GLY A 737 5.22 16.27 -12.52
C GLY A 737 4.55 15.22 -11.65
N LEU A 738 3.94 14.18 -12.23
CA LEU A 738 3.04 13.29 -11.49
C LEU A 738 3.76 12.51 -10.39
N ILE A 739 4.96 12.00 -10.67
CA ILE A 739 5.73 11.24 -9.69
C ILE A 739 6.25 12.13 -8.56
N MET A 740 6.61 13.38 -8.87
CA MET A 740 6.99 14.39 -7.87
C MET A 740 5.82 14.74 -6.96
N LYS A 741 4.61 14.89 -7.52
CA LYS A 741 3.39 15.14 -6.74
C LYS A 741 3.11 13.98 -5.78
N LYS A 742 3.15 12.74 -6.27
CA LYS A 742 2.93 11.55 -5.44
C LYS A 742 3.95 11.46 -4.29
N ALA A 743 5.22 11.73 -4.57
CA ALA A 743 6.25 11.81 -3.54
C ALA A 743 5.98 12.93 -2.54
N TYR A 744 5.61 14.13 -3.01
CA TYR A 744 5.26 15.26 -2.16
C TYR A 744 4.10 14.94 -1.22
N ASP A 745 3.02 14.35 -1.74
CA ASP A 745 1.81 14.04 -0.98
C ASP A 745 2.08 13.03 0.15
N LEU A 746 3.02 12.09 -0.06
CA LEU A 746 3.44 11.16 0.99
C LEU A 746 4.12 11.88 2.16
N LEU A 747 4.88 12.95 1.89
CA LEU A 747 5.60 13.70 2.93
C LEU A 747 4.72 14.78 3.58
N ALA A 748 3.80 15.38 2.82
CA ALA A 748 2.98 16.52 3.24
C ALA A 748 2.17 16.27 4.52
N LYS A 749 1.76 15.02 4.77
CA LYS A 749 1.02 14.61 6.00
C LYS A 749 1.79 14.88 7.30
N HIS A 750 3.12 15.03 7.24
CA HIS A 750 3.96 15.33 8.41
C HIS A 750 4.29 16.83 8.56
N TYR A 751 3.77 17.68 7.66
CA TYR A 751 4.05 19.11 7.62
C TYR A 751 2.73 19.90 7.70
N PRO A 752 2.34 20.42 8.88
CA PRO A 752 1.05 21.08 9.07
C PRO A 752 0.76 22.26 8.12
N ASN A 753 1.80 22.93 7.63
CA ASN A 753 1.71 24.09 6.75
C ASN A 753 2.04 23.76 5.28
N ALA A 754 1.98 22.49 4.88
CA ALA A 754 2.28 22.09 3.51
C ALA A 754 1.29 22.73 2.50
N PRO A 755 1.79 23.40 1.44
CA PRO A 755 0.96 23.93 0.37
C PRO A 755 0.09 22.88 -0.33
N LYS A 756 -1.06 23.29 -0.89
CA LYS A 756 -1.91 22.37 -1.66
C LYS A 756 -1.22 21.95 -2.96
N SER A 757 -1.18 20.65 -3.23
CA SER A 757 -0.58 20.10 -4.45
C SER A 757 -1.64 19.84 -5.53
N HIS A 758 -1.36 20.29 -6.76
CA HIS A 758 -2.21 20.14 -7.93
C HIS A 758 -1.40 19.51 -9.08
N TYR A 759 -2.03 18.66 -9.89
CA TYR A 759 -1.42 18.16 -11.13
C TYR A 759 -1.99 18.96 -12.30
N LEU A 760 -1.13 19.66 -13.05
CA LEU A 760 -1.55 20.58 -14.10
C LEU A 760 -1.13 20.05 -15.48
N LEU A 761 -2.10 19.83 -16.36
CA LEU A 761 -1.84 19.48 -17.76
C LEU A 761 -1.29 20.69 -18.50
N CYS A 762 -0.02 20.63 -18.85
CA CYS A 762 0.72 21.73 -19.43
C CYS A 762 1.83 21.17 -20.32
N SER A 763 1.87 21.57 -21.59
CA SER A 763 2.93 21.15 -22.52
C SER A 763 3.39 22.32 -23.36
N ARG A 764 4.63 22.26 -23.86
CA ARG A 764 5.18 23.28 -24.76
C ARG A 764 4.30 23.47 -26.00
N ARG A 765 3.68 22.41 -26.51
CA ARG A 765 2.75 22.47 -27.64
C ARG A 765 1.49 23.26 -27.28
N ALA A 766 0.83 22.89 -26.19
CA ALA A 766 -0.43 23.49 -25.78
C ALA A 766 -0.27 24.99 -25.47
N VAL A 767 0.72 25.34 -24.64
CA VAL A 767 0.88 26.73 -24.18
C VAL A 767 1.38 27.65 -25.30
N ASN A 768 2.34 27.21 -26.13
CA ASN A 768 2.91 28.12 -27.14
C ASN A 768 1.99 28.35 -28.32
N LEU A 769 1.21 27.36 -28.76
CA LEU A 769 0.21 27.56 -29.81
C LEU A 769 -0.91 28.51 -29.33
N ALA A 770 -1.34 28.36 -28.07
CA ALA A 770 -2.34 29.25 -27.46
C ALA A 770 -1.88 30.72 -27.38
N LYS A 771 -0.58 31.00 -27.32
CA LYS A 771 -0.03 32.37 -27.31
C LYS A 771 -0.14 33.11 -28.64
N ILE A 772 -0.38 32.42 -29.77
CA ILE A 772 -0.42 33.06 -31.09
C ILE A 772 -1.66 33.96 -31.21
N LYS A 773 -1.43 35.27 -31.34
CA LYS A 773 -2.46 36.30 -31.57
C LYS A 773 -2.31 37.00 -32.93
N ASP A 774 -1.11 36.98 -33.51
CA ASP A 774 -0.75 37.67 -34.74
C ASP A 774 0.40 36.96 -35.48
N GLU A 775 0.85 37.55 -36.60
CA GLU A 775 1.92 36.98 -37.43
C GLU A 775 3.26 36.85 -36.69
N SER A 776 3.53 37.74 -35.73
CA SER A 776 4.75 37.67 -34.92
C SER A 776 4.77 36.40 -34.06
N GLY A 777 3.62 36.02 -33.50
CA GLY A 777 3.47 34.77 -32.75
C GLY A 777 3.73 33.50 -33.59
N ILE A 778 3.33 33.51 -34.87
CA ILE A 778 3.64 32.41 -35.81
C ILE A 778 5.16 32.30 -36.02
N ILE A 779 5.81 33.45 -36.24
CA ILE A 779 7.26 33.53 -36.48
C ILE A 779 8.04 33.11 -35.22
N ASP A 780 7.61 33.54 -34.04
CA ASP A 780 8.23 33.18 -32.77
C ASP A 780 8.15 31.67 -32.51
N LEU A 781 6.99 31.05 -32.76
CA LEU A 781 6.82 29.60 -32.61
C LEU A 781 7.65 28.82 -33.65
N LEU A 782 7.74 29.32 -34.87
CA LEU A 782 8.64 28.77 -35.88
C LEU A 782 10.09 28.85 -35.38
N ASN A 783 10.49 29.95 -34.75
CA ASN A 783 11.85 30.23 -34.29
C ASN A 783 12.32 29.33 -33.14
N VAL A 784 11.41 28.78 -32.34
CA VAL A 784 11.75 27.77 -31.32
C VAL A 784 12.48 26.59 -31.98
N ASP A 785 13.64 26.18 -31.46
CA ASP A 785 14.46 25.12 -32.05
C ASP A 785 13.71 23.78 -32.24
N TYR A 786 13.99 23.10 -33.36
CA TYR A 786 13.52 21.76 -33.70
C TYR A 786 14.58 20.99 -34.50
N ALA A 787 14.62 19.68 -34.30
CA ALA A 787 15.38 18.72 -35.09
C ALA A 787 14.73 18.47 -36.45
N GLN A 788 15.42 17.72 -37.30
CA GLN A 788 14.90 17.36 -38.63
C GLN A 788 13.67 16.45 -38.51
N THR A 789 12.54 16.87 -39.08
CA THR A 789 11.26 16.15 -39.04
C THR A 789 10.55 16.21 -40.40
N SER A 790 9.42 15.53 -40.58
CA SER A 790 8.59 15.70 -41.79
C SER A 790 7.82 17.02 -41.74
N MET A 791 7.50 17.57 -42.92
CA MET A 791 6.68 18.77 -43.05
C MET A 791 5.34 18.61 -42.34
N SER A 792 4.62 17.51 -42.62
CA SER A 792 3.36 17.16 -41.98
C SER A 792 3.47 17.15 -40.45
N HIS A 793 4.50 16.49 -39.90
CA HIS A 793 4.71 16.45 -38.44
C HIS A 793 4.98 17.83 -37.86
N LEU A 794 5.81 18.66 -38.51
CA LEU A 794 6.09 20.02 -38.03
C LEU A 794 4.83 20.88 -37.99
N LEU A 795 4.07 20.89 -39.09
CA LEU A 795 2.86 21.69 -39.24
C LEU A 795 1.78 21.25 -38.24
N ASN A 796 1.59 19.95 -38.10
CA ASN A 796 0.60 19.38 -37.16
C ASN A 796 1.03 19.58 -35.70
N ALA A 797 2.22 19.11 -35.33
CA ALA A 797 2.65 19.07 -33.93
C ALA A 797 2.93 20.45 -33.33
N ARG A 798 3.19 21.49 -34.14
CA ARG A 798 3.42 22.85 -33.64
C ARG A 798 2.28 23.81 -33.90
N PHE A 799 1.70 23.79 -35.11
CA PHE A 799 0.70 24.78 -35.53
C PHE A 799 -0.72 24.21 -35.57
N GLY A 800 -0.89 22.90 -35.33
CA GLY A 800 -2.20 22.23 -35.33
C GLY A 800 -2.82 22.05 -36.73
N LEU A 801 -2.07 22.36 -37.80
CA LEU A 801 -2.53 22.20 -39.18
C LEU A 801 -2.59 20.71 -39.52
N LYS A 802 -3.76 20.23 -39.95
CA LYS A 802 -3.89 18.87 -40.50
C LYS A 802 -3.39 18.84 -41.93
N ASP A 803 -3.00 17.67 -42.43
CA ASP A 803 -2.58 17.50 -43.82
C ASP A 803 -3.62 18.02 -44.82
N SER A 804 -4.92 17.86 -44.51
CA SER A 804 -6.04 18.40 -45.31
C SER A 804 -6.14 19.92 -45.31
N ASP A 805 -5.54 20.59 -44.33
CA ASP A 805 -5.57 22.04 -44.19
C ASP A 805 -4.46 22.72 -45.00
N VAL A 806 -3.48 21.96 -45.47
CA VAL A 806 -2.28 22.46 -46.13
C VAL A 806 -2.47 22.47 -47.65
N ASP A 807 -2.21 23.62 -48.26
CA ASP A 807 -2.15 23.75 -49.71
C ASP A 807 -0.91 23.00 -50.26
N THR A 808 -1.15 21.82 -50.81
CA THR A 808 -0.07 20.98 -51.38
C THR A 808 0.54 21.57 -52.64
N ASP A 809 -0.18 22.43 -53.38
CA ASP A 809 0.38 23.06 -54.57
C ASP A 809 1.34 24.19 -54.18
N LEU A 810 1.06 24.92 -53.10
CA LEU A 810 2.03 25.83 -52.48
C LEU A 810 3.28 25.09 -52.02
N LEU A 811 3.15 23.91 -51.40
CA LEU A 811 4.32 23.10 -51.03
C LEU A 811 5.16 22.74 -52.27
N LYS A 812 4.52 22.28 -53.36
CA LYS A 812 5.19 21.92 -54.61
C LYS A 812 5.91 23.12 -55.25
N GLN A 813 5.34 24.33 -55.17
CA GLN A 813 5.99 25.56 -55.68
C GLN A 813 7.35 25.81 -55.01
N HIS A 814 7.51 25.40 -53.76
CA HIS A 814 8.78 25.46 -53.03
C HIS A 814 9.60 24.16 -53.08
N GLY A 815 9.22 23.20 -53.93
CA GLY A 815 9.90 21.91 -54.06
C GLY A 815 9.73 20.98 -52.85
N LEU A 816 8.65 21.15 -52.09
CA LEU A 816 8.35 20.38 -50.88
C LEU A 816 7.04 19.59 -51.03
N ALA A 817 6.91 18.55 -50.21
CA ALA A 817 5.71 17.74 -50.02
C ALA A 817 5.49 17.49 -48.52
N LEU A 818 4.34 16.92 -48.15
CA LEU A 818 4.00 16.67 -46.74
C LEU A 818 4.98 15.71 -46.03
N ASP A 819 5.59 14.79 -46.75
CA ASP A 819 6.59 13.84 -46.26
C ASP A 819 8.04 14.37 -46.33
N SER A 820 8.24 15.55 -46.93
CA SER A 820 9.57 16.17 -47.06
C SER A 820 10.20 16.45 -45.71
N ARG A 821 11.51 16.18 -45.60
CA ARG A 821 12.25 16.37 -44.35
C ARG A 821 12.73 17.81 -44.21
N VAL A 822 12.23 18.51 -43.20
CA VAL A 822 12.52 19.92 -42.91
C VAL A 822 13.33 20.08 -41.62
N ASN A 823 14.09 21.17 -41.53
CA ASN A 823 14.93 21.55 -40.38
C ASN A 823 15.10 23.08 -40.35
N ALA A 824 15.96 23.59 -39.46
CA ALA A 824 16.23 25.02 -39.30
C ALA A 824 16.66 25.76 -40.59
N LYS A 825 17.26 25.08 -41.58
CA LYS A 825 17.64 25.71 -42.85
C LYS A 825 16.44 26.09 -43.72
N HIS A 826 15.30 25.42 -43.50
CA HIS A 826 14.07 25.64 -44.24
C HIS A 826 13.21 26.77 -43.63
N ARG A 827 13.66 27.44 -42.56
CA ARG A 827 12.91 28.50 -41.85
C ARG A 827 12.35 29.58 -42.79
N PRO A 828 13.09 30.13 -43.78
CA PRO A 828 12.56 31.14 -44.68
C PRO A 828 11.34 30.66 -45.48
N VAL A 829 11.44 29.48 -46.08
CA VAL A 829 10.35 28.85 -46.86
C VAL A 829 9.18 28.46 -45.95
N LEU A 830 9.46 27.91 -44.76
CA LEU A 830 8.45 27.58 -43.77
C LEU A 830 7.68 28.81 -43.30
N LYS A 831 8.36 29.97 -43.16
CA LYS A 831 7.72 31.24 -42.82
C LYS A 831 6.69 31.62 -43.89
N GLU A 832 7.06 31.54 -45.17
CA GLU A 832 6.15 31.86 -46.28
C GLU A 832 4.93 30.92 -46.28
N ILE A 833 5.16 29.61 -46.15
CA ILE A 833 4.10 28.59 -46.07
C ILE A 833 3.16 28.87 -44.89
N LEU A 834 3.70 29.12 -43.69
CA LEU A 834 2.91 29.36 -42.49
C LEU A 834 2.10 30.67 -42.59
N LEU A 835 2.69 31.74 -43.15
CA LEU A 835 2.00 33.01 -43.34
C LEU A 835 0.90 32.91 -44.40
N ALA A 836 1.07 32.09 -45.44
CA ALA A 836 0.00 31.78 -46.38
C ALA A 836 -1.19 31.07 -45.70
N HIS A 837 -0.94 30.30 -44.64
CA HIS A 837 -1.96 29.61 -43.84
C HIS A 837 -2.38 30.37 -42.56
N LYS A 838 -1.97 31.64 -42.39
CA LYS A 838 -2.12 32.38 -41.13
C LYS A 838 -3.55 32.42 -40.59
N GLN A 839 -4.56 32.56 -41.44
CA GLN A 839 -5.96 32.63 -41.00
C GLN A 839 -6.42 31.32 -40.36
N LYS A 840 -6.01 30.17 -40.91
CA LYS A 840 -6.30 28.85 -40.31
C LYS A 840 -5.56 28.68 -38.99
N ILE A 841 -4.29 29.09 -38.94
CA ILE A 841 -3.47 29.03 -37.72
C ILE A 841 -4.09 29.92 -36.63
N PHE A 842 -4.55 31.13 -36.94
CA PHE A 842 -5.23 32.01 -35.98
C PHE A 842 -6.53 31.41 -35.45
N ALA A 843 -7.36 30.82 -36.31
CA ALA A 843 -8.58 30.14 -35.89
C ALA A 843 -8.28 28.94 -34.96
N ILE A 844 -7.27 28.13 -35.29
CA ILE A 844 -6.82 27.01 -34.44
C ILE A 844 -6.31 27.54 -33.09
N ALA A 845 -5.40 28.52 -33.11
CA ALA A 845 -4.79 29.09 -31.93
C ALA A 845 -5.81 29.77 -31.02
N GLN A 846 -6.79 30.48 -31.58
CA GLN A 846 -7.87 31.10 -30.82
C GLN A 846 -8.71 30.05 -30.10
N ARG A 847 -9.20 29.03 -30.82
CA ARG A 847 -10.00 27.95 -30.22
C ARG A 847 -9.23 27.21 -29.13
N GLU A 848 -7.98 26.82 -29.39
CA GLU A 848 -7.17 26.11 -28.40
C GLU A 848 -6.81 27.00 -27.20
N ARG A 849 -6.61 28.31 -27.40
CA ARG A 849 -6.41 29.29 -26.32
C ARG A 849 -7.65 29.42 -25.44
N GLU A 850 -8.84 29.57 -26.00
CA GLU A 850 -10.10 29.71 -25.25
C GLU A 850 -10.34 28.49 -24.35
N ASN A 851 -10.22 27.28 -24.92
CA ASN A 851 -10.37 26.03 -24.16
C ASN A 851 -9.31 25.87 -23.07
N TYR A 852 -8.05 26.22 -23.37
CA TYR A 852 -6.97 26.08 -22.40
C TYR A 852 -7.05 27.11 -21.27
N LEU A 853 -7.44 28.35 -21.56
CA LEU A 853 -7.67 29.37 -20.53
C LEU A 853 -8.81 28.98 -19.60
N GLN A 854 -9.91 28.44 -20.14
CA GLN A 854 -11.00 27.92 -19.31
C GLN A 854 -10.48 26.82 -18.36
N TYR A 855 -9.71 25.85 -18.86
CA TYR A 855 -9.09 24.83 -18.00
C TYR A 855 -8.19 25.42 -16.91
N LEU A 856 -7.33 26.40 -17.23
CA LEU A 856 -6.44 27.01 -16.23
C LEU A 856 -7.18 27.82 -15.16
N GLU A 857 -8.33 28.40 -15.50
CA GLU A 857 -9.23 29.06 -14.54
C GLU A 857 -9.96 28.03 -13.67
N ASP A 858 -10.42 26.92 -14.26
CA ASP A 858 -11.06 25.81 -13.53
C ASP A 858 -10.07 25.17 -12.52
N GLU A 859 -8.79 25.07 -12.88
CA GLU A 859 -7.70 24.63 -11.99
C GLU A 859 -7.23 25.72 -11.02
N ASN A 860 -7.83 26.92 -11.07
CA ASN A 860 -7.54 28.05 -10.18
C ASN A 860 -6.07 28.52 -10.22
N LEU A 861 -5.41 28.43 -11.38
CA LEU A 861 -4.03 28.93 -11.53
C LEU A 861 -3.96 30.45 -11.33
N PHE A 862 -4.94 31.18 -11.88
CA PHE A 862 -4.97 32.63 -11.87
C PHE A 862 -5.75 33.27 -10.71
N GLY A 863 -6.37 32.49 -9.81
CA GLY A 863 -7.11 33.03 -8.66
C GLY A 863 -6.23 33.64 -7.57
N ASN A 864 -6.81 34.12 -6.47
CA ASN A 864 -6.08 34.81 -5.40
C ASN A 864 -5.10 33.88 -4.66
N GLY A 865 -3.94 34.40 -4.26
CA GLY A 865 -2.92 33.66 -3.51
C GLY A 865 -1.65 33.36 -4.33
N SER A 866 -0.58 33.00 -3.62
CA SER A 866 0.74 32.69 -4.17
C SER A 866 0.74 31.30 -4.82
N VAL A 867 1.32 31.21 -6.01
CA VAL A 867 1.35 29.96 -6.79
C VAL A 867 2.76 29.70 -7.29
N ALA A 868 3.14 28.43 -7.28
CA ALA A 868 4.35 27.97 -7.94
C ALA A 868 4.06 26.78 -8.86
N ILE A 869 4.84 26.67 -9.92
CA ILE A 869 4.91 25.46 -10.74
C ILE A 869 6.11 24.59 -10.30
N VAL A 870 5.97 23.29 -10.51
CA VAL A 870 7.04 22.32 -10.30
C VAL A 870 7.29 21.59 -11.61
N ASP A 871 8.53 21.62 -12.09
CA ASP A 871 8.95 21.02 -13.36
C ASP A 871 10.39 20.48 -13.23
N ILE A 872 10.75 19.48 -14.02
CA ILE A 872 12.18 19.13 -14.18
C ILE A 872 12.88 20.12 -15.11
N GLY A 873 12.15 20.75 -16.05
CA GLY A 873 12.69 21.55 -17.14
C GLY A 873 13.55 22.76 -16.74
N TYR A 874 14.67 22.95 -17.43
CA TYR A 874 15.78 23.78 -16.91
C TYR A 874 15.75 25.24 -17.36
N ALA A 875 14.98 25.55 -18.39
CA ALA A 875 15.10 26.81 -19.11
C ALA A 875 13.96 27.80 -18.85
N GLY A 876 13.06 27.50 -17.91
CA GLY A 876 11.95 28.40 -17.53
C GLY A 876 10.89 28.65 -18.61
N THR A 877 10.91 27.90 -19.72
CA THR A 877 10.05 28.17 -20.88
C THR A 877 8.56 28.01 -20.58
N MET A 878 8.20 27.00 -19.78
CA MET A 878 6.80 26.76 -19.40
C MET A 878 6.30 27.87 -18.47
N GLN A 879 7.10 28.27 -17.48
CA GLN A 879 6.80 29.38 -16.57
C GLN A 879 6.58 30.69 -17.32
N GLU A 880 7.51 31.04 -18.20
CA GLU A 880 7.41 32.23 -19.06
C GLU A 880 6.14 32.17 -19.91
N SER A 881 5.86 31.02 -20.51
CA SER A 881 4.71 30.91 -21.41
C SER A 881 3.37 30.98 -20.68
N LEU A 882 3.27 30.44 -19.47
CA LEU A 882 2.08 30.60 -18.63
C LEU A 882 1.90 32.05 -18.17
N TYR A 883 2.99 32.72 -17.81
CA TYR A 883 3.00 34.14 -17.43
C TYR A 883 2.53 35.04 -18.58
N GLU A 884 2.97 34.76 -19.81
CA GLU A 884 2.62 35.54 -21.01
C GLU A 884 1.27 35.19 -21.64
N LEU A 885 0.68 34.06 -21.27
CA LEU A 885 -0.55 33.57 -21.90
C LEU A 885 -1.73 34.53 -21.70
N THR A 886 -1.73 35.27 -20.58
CA THR A 886 -2.78 36.23 -20.22
C THR A 886 -2.21 37.63 -20.00
N ASP A 887 -3.03 38.64 -20.26
CA ASP A 887 -2.65 40.03 -20.02
C ASP A 887 -2.59 40.36 -18.51
N ARG A 888 -3.16 39.50 -17.66
CA ARG A 888 -3.07 39.60 -16.18
C ARG A 888 -1.64 39.44 -15.66
N ARG A 889 -0.78 38.71 -16.39
CA ARG A 889 0.64 38.50 -16.06
C ARG A 889 0.85 38.17 -14.57
N LYS A 890 0.06 37.22 -14.06
CA LYS A 890 0.14 36.81 -12.66
C LYS A 890 1.56 36.27 -12.37
N PRO A 891 2.27 36.75 -11.34
CA PRO A 891 3.55 36.17 -10.95
C PRO A 891 3.39 34.69 -10.58
N ILE A 892 4.17 33.84 -11.22
CA ILE A 892 4.23 32.40 -10.96
C ILE A 892 5.67 32.09 -10.57
N GLN A 893 5.88 31.52 -9.38
CA GLN A 893 7.20 31.03 -8.97
C GLN A 893 7.48 29.66 -9.60
N GLY A 894 8.76 29.31 -9.80
CA GLY A 894 9.16 28.00 -10.31
C GLY A 894 10.07 27.26 -9.34
N TYR A 895 9.73 26.01 -9.06
CA TYR A 895 10.61 25.04 -8.40
C TYR A 895 11.06 24.00 -9.43
N TYR A 896 12.37 23.88 -9.57
CA TYR A 896 12.97 23.07 -10.61
C TYR A 896 13.96 22.06 -10.04
N LEU A 897 14.22 21.02 -10.82
CA LEU A 897 15.31 20.12 -10.48
C LEU A 897 16.67 20.80 -10.65
N MET A 898 16.81 21.56 -11.75
CA MET A 898 18.01 22.31 -12.14
C MET A 898 17.57 23.52 -12.97
N THR A 899 18.23 24.67 -12.89
CA THR A 899 18.02 25.77 -13.85
C THR A 899 19.28 26.10 -14.65
N PHE A 900 19.10 26.48 -15.91
CA PHE A 900 20.19 26.89 -16.81
C PHE A 900 20.20 28.40 -17.05
N ARG A 901 21.31 28.92 -17.58
CA ARG A 901 21.50 30.35 -17.91
C ARG A 901 20.37 30.95 -18.75
N GLN A 902 19.71 30.18 -19.62
CA GLN A 902 18.56 30.65 -20.39
C GLN A 902 17.36 31.08 -19.51
N ALA A 903 17.21 30.48 -18.32
CA ALA A 903 16.14 30.82 -17.39
C ALA A 903 16.31 32.25 -16.81
N LEU A 904 17.54 32.78 -16.73
CA LEU A 904 17.78 34.17 -16.29
C LEU A 904 17.01 35.17 -17.17
N GLN A 905 17.06 34.98 -18.49
CA GLN A 905 16.40 35.89 -19.43
C GLN A 905 14.88 35.74 -19.44
N ARG A 906 14.40 34.50 -19.29
CA ARG A 906 12.96 34.16 -19.41
C ARG A 906 12.17 34.39 -18.13
N VAL A 907 12.83 34.27 -16.99
CA VAL A 907 12.19 34.27 -15.67
C VAL A 907 12.68 35.45 -14.84
N GLU A 908 13.94 35.45 -14.43
CA GLU A 908 14.47 36.43 -13.47
C GLU A 908 14.39 37.88 -13.98
N LYS A 909 14.81 38.12 -15.23
CA LYS A 909 14.71 39.47 -15.85
C LYS A 909 13.28 39.97 -16.03
N LYS A 910 12.29 39.09 -15.95
CA LYS A 910 10.85 39.45 -15.98
C LYS A 910 10.25 39.61 -14.58
N GLY A 911 11.08 39.59 -13.52
CA GLY A 911 10.65 39.70 -12.13
C GLY A 911 10.05 38.42 -11.56
N LEU A 912 10.18 37.29 -12.26
CA LEU A 912 9.72 35.98 -11.79
C LEU A 912 10.84 35.28 -11.01
N SER A 913 10.47 34.45 -10.02
CA SER A 913 11.42 33.67 -9.22
C SER A 913 11.52 32.24 -9.74
N ALA A 914 12.75 31.72 -9.83
CA ALA A 914 13.03 30.31 -10.09
C ALA A 914 14.09 29.81 -9.11
N LYS A 915 13.79 28.73 -8.42
CA LYS A 915 14.71 28.03 -7.52
C LYS A 915 14.89 26.60 -7.99
N ALA A 916 16.11 26.08 -7.86
CA ALA A 916 16.44 24.71 -8.20
C ALA A 916 17.07 23.94 -7.04
N TYR A 917 16.77 22.64 -6.99
CA TYR A 917 17.29 21.70 -6.00
C TYR A 917 18.79 21.42 -6.18
N LEU A 918 19.22 21.11 -7.41
CA LEU A 918 20.59 20.68 -7.69
C LEU A 918 21.56 21.85 -7.87
N ALA A 919 21.24 22.76 -8.78
CA ALA A 919 21.98 24.01 -8.96
C ALA A 919 21.14 25.04 -9.70
N ASN A 920 21.46 26.32 -9.45
CA ASN A 920 20.77 27.46 -10.05
C ASN A 920 21.58 28.07 -11.20
N PHE A 921 20.93 28.29 -12.33
CA PHE A 921 21.40 29.04 -13.50
C PHE A 921 22.76 28.60 -14.06
N VAL A 922 23.04 27.30 -14.09
CA VAL A 922 24.29 26.73 -14.61
C VAL A 922 24.35 26.73 -16.16
N ASP A 923 25.53 26.61 -16.74
CA ASP A 923 25.63 26.39 -18.19
C ASP A 923 25.30 24.92 -18.50
N ARG A 924 24.38 24.68 -19.44
CA ARG A 924 24.00 23.31 -19.83
C ARG A 924 25.16 22.49 -20.40
N HIS A 925 26.18 23.15 -20.96
CA HIS A 925 27.35 22.51 -21.54
C HIS A 925 28.47 22.31 -20.53
N ASP A 926 28.31 22.84 -19.31
CA ASP A 926 29.17 22.50 -18.18
C ASP A 926 28.81 21.09 -17.69
N THR A 927 29.45 20.11 -18.32
CA THR A 927 29.23 18.69 -18.06
C THR A 927 29.81 18.22 -16.72
N PHE A 928 30.28 19.11 -15.83
CA PHE A 928 30.75 18.69 -14.51
C PHE A 928 29.65 17.99 -13.70
N HIS A 929 28.41 18.51 -13.74
CA HIS A 929 27.30 17.98 -12.95
C HIS A 929 26.75 16.65 -13.54
N PRO A 930 26.57 15.57 -12.75
CA PRO A 930 26.06 14.28 -13.22
C PRO A 930 24.75 14.38 -14.00
N PHE A 931 23.83 15.22 -13.53
CA PHE A 931 22.57 15.52 -14.21
C PHE A 931 22.77 15.95 -15.68
N CYS A 932 23.65 16.92 -15.94
CA CYS A 932 23.91 17.48 -17.27
C CYS A 932 24.45 16.43 -18.26
N LYS A 933 25.15 15.39 -17.77
CA LYS A 933 25.69 14.29 -18.59
C LYS A 933 24.60 13.32 -19.06
N PHE A 934 23.52 13.17 -18.30
CA PHE A 934 22.57 12.07 -18.43
C PHE A 934 21.10 12.52 -18.47
N VAL A 935 20.83 13.75 -18.90
CA VAL A 935 19.48 14.35 -18.93
C VAL A 935 18.38 13.40 -19.47
N PRO A 936 18.53 12.74 -20.64
CA PRO A 936 17.46 11.86 -21.15
C PRO A 936 17.14 10.66 -20.24
N LEU A 937 18.12 10.18 -19.48
CA LEU A 937 17.93 9.09 -18.53
C LEU A 937 17.14 9.58 -17.31
N TYR A 938 17.46 10.76 -16.79
CA TYR A 938 16.66 11.39 -15.73
C TYR A 938 15.24 11.69 -16.19
N GLU A 939 15.05 12.31 -17.37
CA GLU A 939 13.72 12.57 -17.96
C GLU A 939 12.90 11.28 -18.06
N THR A 940 13.52 10.16 -18.46
CA THR A 940 12.85 8.85 -18.49
C THR A 940 12.37 8.42 -17.10
N LEU A 941 13.18 8.60 -16.04
CA LEU A 941 12.80 8.23 -14.67
C LEU A 941 11.63 9.06 -14.13
N PHE A 942 11.49 10.32 -14.54
CA PHE A 942 10.35 11.17 -14.12
C PHE A 942 9.09 10.99 -14.99
N SER A 943 9.24 10.54 -16.23
CA SER A 943 8.14 10.48 -17.20
C SER A 943 6.95 9.66 -16.72
N ASN A 944 5.73 10.19 -16.87
CA ASN A 944 4.49 9.44 -16.64
C ASN A 944 4.22 8.42 -17.78
N THR A 945 3.36 7.43 -17.53
CA THR A 945 2.93 6.45 -18.55
C THR A 945 2.11 7.09 -19.66
N GLU A 946 1.32 8.13 -19.37
CA GLU A 946 0.56 8.89 -20.38
C GLU A 946 1.44 9.51 -21.46
N THR A 947 0.92 9.62 -22.69
CA THR A 947 1.57 10.31 -23.80
C THR A 947 1.46 11.83 -23.66
N THR A 948 2.27 12.57 -24.42
CA THR A 948 2.33 14.04 -24.39
C THR A 948 0.93 14.66 -24.52
N PHE A 949 0.57 15.50 -23.55
CA PHE A 949 -0.64 16.34 -23.61
C PHE A 949 -0.51 17.34 -24.76
N LEU A 950 -1.50 17.34 -25.66
CA LEU A 950 -1.50 18.18 -26.85
C LEU A 950 -2.36 19.44 -26.64
N LYS A 951 -3.61 19.31 -26.21
CA LYS A 951 -4.55 20.44 -26.07
C LYS A 951 -5.77 20.08 -25.24
N MET A 952 -6.53 21.10 -24.84
CA MET A 952 -7.91 20.95 -24.43
C MET A 952 -8.86 21.10 -25.62
N GLU A 953 -9.86 20.23 -25.71
CA GLU A 953 -10.93 20.30 -26.71
C GLU A 953 -12.27 20.15 -26.01
N LYS A 954 -13.33 20.73 -26.56
CA LYS A 954 -14.70 20.47 -26.09
C LYS A 954 -15.25 19.25 -26.81
N ASP A 955 -15.87 18.34 -26.06
CA ASP A 955 -16.63 17.24 -26.65
C ASP A 955 -17.95 17.74 -27.27
N TRP A 956 -18.73 16.83 -27.87
CA TRP A 956 -20.01 17.18 -28.51
C TRP A 956 -21.06 17.74 -27.53
N ASN A 957 -20.84 17.61 -26.22
CA ASN A 957 -21.67 18.19 -25.16
C ASN A 957 -21.09 19.52 -24.61
N GLY A 958 -19.98 20.00 -25.16
CA GLY A 958 -19.32 21.23 -24.73
C GLY A 958 -18.39 21.08 -23.52
N ALA A 959 -18.20 19.86 -22.99
CA ALA A 959 -17.33 19.64 -21.84
C ALA A 959 -15.85 19.57 -22.27
N LEU A 960 -14.96 20.20 -21.50
CA LEU A 960 -13.52 20.16 -21.77
C LEU A 960 -12.94 18.76 -21.53
N LYS A 961 -12.19 18.26 -22.52
CA LYS A 961 -11.46 17.00 -22.48
C LYS A 961 -10.00 17.21 -22.91
N PRO A 962 -9.03 16.60 -22.21
CA PRO A 962 -7.65 16.63 -22.64
C PRO A 962 -7.44 15.69 -23.83
N VAL A 963 -6.70 16.18 -24.83
CA VAL A 963 -6.27 15.39 -25.99
C VAL A 963 -4.78 15.12 -25.83
N HIS A 964 -4.42 13.83 -25.87
CA HIS A 964 -3.03 13.37 -25.83
C HIS A 964 -2.60 12.84 -27.19
N MET A 965 -1.30 12.73 -27.40
CA MET A 965 -0.75 12.09 -28.59
C MET A 965 -1.13 10.60 -28.63
N ASN A 966 -1.32 10.04 -29.83
CA ASN A 966 -1.60 8.61 -29.99
C ASN A 966 -0.47 7.75 -29.43
N ARG A 967 -0.83 6.62 -28.82
CA ARG A 967 0.13 5.60 -28.38
C ARG A 967 0.76 4.90 -29.59
N PHE A 968 2.03 4.51 -29.44
CA PHE A 968 2.75 3.71 -30.42
C PHE A 968 3.41 2.49 -29.75
N PRO A 969 3.65 1.38 -30.47
CA PRO A 969 4.02 0.10 -29.85
C PRO A 969 5.24 0.13 -28.92
N GLN A 970 6.23 0.96 -29.22
CA GLN A 970 7.46 1.05 -28.43
C GLN A 970 7.27 1.76 -27.07
N GLU A 971 6.13 2.43 -26.82
CA GLU A 971 5.82 3.02 -25.51
C GLU A 971 5.60 1.96 -24.43
N GLU A 972 5.06 0.78 -24.78
CA GLU A 972 4.73 -0.27 -23.80
C GLU A 972 5.95 -0.69 -22.97
N THR A 973 7.12 -0.82 -23.60
CA THR A 973 8.37 -1.14 -22.89
C THR A 973 8.75 -0.06 -21.88
N ARG A 974 8.67 1.23 -22.28
CA ARG A 974 8.96 2.36 -21.39
C ARG A 974 7.96 2.39 -20.23
N GLU A 975 6.67 2.25 -20.52
CA GLU A 975 5.58 2.24 -19.53
C GLU A 975 5.82 1.16 -18.47
N ASN A 976 6.17 -0.06 -18.87
CA ASN A 976 6.47 -1.16 -17.96
C ASN A 976 7.69 -0.87 -17.05
N VAL A 977 8.76 -0.32 -17.62
CA VAL A 977 9.98 0.02 -16.86
C VAL A 977 9.72 1.15 -15.87
N VAL A 978 9.16 2.26 -16.35
CA VAL A 978 8.83 3.44 -15.55
C VAL A 978 7.87 3.10 -14.42
N THR A 979 6.84 2.30 -14.70
CA THR A 979 5.89 1.82 -13.70
C THR A 979 6.58 1.12 -12.55
N ARG A 980 7.50 0.20 -12.85
CA ARG A 980 8.27 -0.52 -11.82
C ARG A 980 9.24 0.38 -11.07
N VAL A 981 9.91 1.30 -11.76
CA VAL A 981 10.79 2.31 -11.14
C VAL A 981 10.01 3.21 -10.18
N HIS A 982 8.84 3.71 -10.60
CA HIS A 982 7.99 4.57 -9.77
C HIS A 982 7.45 3.82 -8.56
N ALA A 983 7.04 2.55 -8.73
CA ALA A 983 6.62 1.71 -7.61
C ALA A 983 7.73 1.57 -6.55
N GLY A 984 8.96 1.26 -6.97
CA GLY A 984 10.10 1.18 -6.05
C GLY A 984 10.43 2.51 -5.39
N ALA A 985 10.42 3.62 -6.14
CA ALA A 985 10.73 4.94 -5.60
C ALA A 985 9.69 5.39 -4.56
N LEU A 986 8.40 5.20 -4.84
CA LEU A 986 7.33 5.53 -3.91
C LEU A 986 7.33 4.61 -2.69
N GLU A 987 7.67 3.33 -2.83
CA GLU A 987 7.79 2.43 -1.66
C GLU A 987 8.91 2.88 -0.73
N PHE A 988 10.08 3.27 -1.26
CA PHE A 988 11.16 3.82 -0.42
C PHE A 988 10.72 5.10 0.30
N ILE A 989 10.03 6.00 -0.40
CA ILE A 989 9.53 7.25 0.17
C ILE A 989 8.47 7.00 1.24
N ASP A 990 7.55 6.05 1.03
CA ASP A 990 6.52 5.68 2.01
C ASP A 990 7.14 5.07 3.27
N VAL A 991 8.15 4.20 3.11
CA VAL A 991 8.92 3.63 4.24
C VAL A 991 9.66 4.74 4.98
N ALA A 992 10.39 5.61 4.29
CA ALA A 992 11.09 6.75 4.90
C ALA A 992 10.12 7.70 5.63
N SER A 993 9.01 8.07 4.98
CA SER A 993 7.98 8.93 5.57
C SER A 993 7.37 8.30 6.82
N THR A 994 7.06 7.00 6.78
CA THR A 994 6.40 6.31 7.90
C THR A 994 7.35 6.11 9.08
N VAL A 995 8.60 5.71 8.83
CA VAL A 995 9.59 5.46 9.87
C VAL A 995 10.04 6.76 10.54
N PHE A 996 10.33 7.81 9.77
CA PHE A 996 10.73 9.08 10.36
C PHE A 996 9.52 9.82 10.95
N GLY A 997 8.34 9.73 10.33
CA GLY A 997 7.13 10.39 10.81
C GLY A 997 7.36 11.87 11.11
N LEU A 998 7.10 12.27 12.35
CA LEU A 998 7.34 13.65 12.81
C LEU A 998 8.83 14.04 12.82
N TRP A 999 9.76 13.08 12.88
CA TRP A 999 11.20 13.31 12.87
C TRP A 999 11.75 13.63 11.47
N LEU A 1000 10.94 13.51 10.40
CA LEU A 1000 11.38 13.75 9.02
C LEU A 1000 11.96 15.17 8.81
N HIS A 1001 11.46 16.18 9.54
CA HIS A 1001 11.97 17.54 9.45
C HIS A 1001 13.43 17.70 9.93
N LYS A 1002 13.91 16.78 10.79
CA LYS A 1002 15.30 16.76 11.27
C LYS A 1002 16.28 16.11 10.29
N ILE A 1003 15.79 15.33 9.33
CA ILE A 1003 16.64 14.58 8.39
C ILE A 1003 17.12 15.51 7.27
N ASP A 1004 18.44 15.72 7.17
CA ASP A 1004 19.05 16.38 6.03
C ASP A 1004 19.34 15.39 4.89
N ILE A 1005 18.88 15.72 3.68
CA ILE A 1005 19.02 14.86 2.51
C ILE A 1005 19.89 15.57 1.48
N GLU A 1006 21.19 15.26 1.53
CA GLU A 1006 22.17 15.89 0.66
C GLU A 1006 21.96 15.50 -0.82
N PRO A 1007 21.80 16.49 -1.74
CA PRO A 1007 21.49 16.21 -3.15
C PRO A 1007 22.52 15.32 -3.84
N ASN A 1008 23.82 15.61 -3.67
CA ASN A 1008 24.89 14.87 -4.33
C ASN A 1008 24.97 13.40 -3.88
N LYS A 1009 24.76 13.14 -2.58
CA LYS A 1009 24.71 11.77 -2.06
C LYS A 1009 23.51 11.01 -2.60
N SER A 1010 22.34 11.65 -2.63
CA SER A 1010 21.11 11.03 -3.13
C SER A 1010 21.20 10.62 -4.61
N MET A 1011 22.01 11.32 -5.42
CA MET A 1011 22.23 11.01 -6.84
C MET A 1011 23.34 9.97 -7.09
N ARG A 1012 24.18 9.66 -6.11
CA ARG A 1012 25.44 8.91 -6.31
C ARG A 1012 25.22 7.53 -6.94
N VAL A 1013 24.16 6.83 -6.53
CA VAL A 1013 23.80 5.50 -7.07
C VAL A 1013 23.40 5.61 -8.55
N LEU A 1014 22.61 6.61 -8.92
CA LEU A 1014 22.21 6.87 -10.31
C LEU A 1014 23.40 7.29 -11.17
N ASP A 1015 24.30 8.13 -10.66
CA ASP A 1015 25.51 8.53 -11.38
C ASP A 1015 26.42 7.33 -11.69
N CYS A 1016 26.61 6.44 -10.71
CA CYS A 1016 27.35 5.20 -10.93
C CYS A 1016 26.66 4.30 -11.97
N TYR A 1017 25.33 4.14 -11.88
CA TYR A 1017 24.57 3.38 -12.86
C TYR A 1017 24.72 3.96 -14.26
N PHE A 1018 24.53 5.26 -14.46
CA PHE A 1018 24.61 5.88 -15.78
C PHE A 1018 26.03 5.95 -16.35
N SER A 1019 27.03 6.11 -15.49
CA SER A 1019 28.44 6.21 -15.89
C SER A 1019 29.06 4.86 -16.20
N THR A 1020 28.87 3.87 -15.33
CA THR A 1020 29.54 2.56 -15.38
C THR A 1020 28.55 1.41 -15.09
N PRO A 1021 27.51 1.21 -15.92
CA PRO A 1021 26.48 0.22 -15.63
C PRO A 1021 26.99 -1.21 -15.80
N HIS A 1022 26.58 -2.11 -14.92
CA HIS A 1022 26.81 -3.55 -15.09
C HIS A 1022 25.94 -4.11 -16.23
N PRO A 1023 26.42 -5.06 -17.07
CA PRO A 1023 25.64 -5.64 -18.18
C PRO A 1023 24.24 -6.16 -17.83
N ILE A 1024 24.06 -6.61 -16.59
CA ILE A 1024 22.75 -7.09 -16.09
C ILE A 1024 21.80 -5.90 -15.84
N ASP A 1025 22.28 -4.84 -15.21
CA ASP A 1025 21.47 -3.66 -14.90
C ASP A 1025 21.16 -2.83 -16.15
N ILE A 1026 22.00 -2.92 -17.19
CA ILE A 1026 21.73 -2.35 -18.52
C ILE A 1026 20.40 -2.87 -19.09
N LYS A 1027 20.03 -4.13 -18.80
CA LYS A 1027 18.80 -4.74 -19.32
C LYS A 1027 17.53 -4.03 -18.88
N ILE A 1028 17.57 -3.28 -17.77
CA ILE A 1028 16.42 -2.51 -17.25
C ILE A 1028 15.93 -1.50 -18.29
N MET A 1029 16.82 -0.80 -18.97
CA MET A 1029 16.48 0.26 -19.93
C MET A 1029 16.47 -0.22 -21.39
N LYS A 1030 16.59 -1.53 -21.62
CA LYS A 1030 16.67 -2.09 -22.97
C LYS A 1030 15.34 -1.97 -23.70
N GLY A 1031 15.38 -1.45 -24.92
CA GLY A 1031 14.19 -1.20 -25.72
C GLY A 1031 13.41 0.05 -25.31
N VAL A 1032 13.87 0.78 -24.29
CA VAL A 1032 13.23 2.01 -23.86
C VAL A 1032 13.51 3.11 -24.87
N VAL A 1033 12.44 3.73 -25.34
CA VAL A 1033 12.47 4.93 -26.18
C VAL A 1033 11.74 6.05 -25.45
N PHE A 1034 12.20 7.27 -25.68
CA PHE A 1034 11.61 8.48 -25.14
C PHE A 1034 11.18 9.38 -26.30
N GLU A 1035 9.91 9.77 -26.33
CA GLU A 1035 9.35 10.62 -27.39
C GLU A 1035 9.71 12.10 -27.17
N ASP A 1036 10.13 12.78 -28.26
CA ASP A 1036 10.36 14.24 -28.30
C ASP A 1036 9.76 14.83 -29.58
N ALA A 1037 8.43 14.71 -29.73
CA ALA A 1037 7.69 15.19 -30.89
C ALA A 1037 7.75 16.71 -31.02
N TYR A 1038 7.70 17.46 -29.91
CA TYR A 1038 7.79 18.93 -29.93
C TYR A 1038 9.17 19.41 -30.39
N GLY A 1039 10.25 18.76 -29.93
CA GLY A 1039 11.61 19.01 -30.39
C GLY A 1039 11.89 18.51 -31.80
N GLY A 1040 10.95 17.82 -32.46
CA GLY A 1040 11.09 17.33 -33.84
C GLY A 1040 11.99 16.11 -33.99
N ALA A 1041 12.53 15.55 -32.91
CA ALA A 1041 13.45 14.40 -32.95
C ALA A 1041 12.73 13.05 -33.09
N GLY A 1042 11.39 13.04 -33.01
CA GLY A 1042 10.58 11.83 -33.09
C GLY A 1042 10.76 10.97 -31.84
N LEU A 1043 11.68 10.01 -31.89
CA LEU A 1043 11.97 9.06 -30.82
C LEU A 1043 13.47 9.06 -30.47
N LYS A 1044 13.79 9.40 -29.22
CA LYS A 1044 15.13 9.22 -28.63
C LYS A 1044 15.24 7.80 -28.08
N ILE A 1045 16.12 7.00 -28.66
CA ILE A 1045 16.37 5.64 -28.16
C ILE A 1045 17.28 5.74 -26.92
N ILE A 1046 16.77 5.38 -25.74
CA ILE A 1046 17.60 5.28 -24.52
C ILE A 1046 18.62 4.18 -24.70
N LEU A 1047 18.14 2.98 -25.03
CA LEU A 1047 18.96 1.83 -25.39
C LEU A 1047 18.18 0.90 -26.35
N PRO A 1048 18.77 0.44 -27.46
CA PRO A 1048 18.06 -0.36 -28.45
C PRO A 1048 17.84 -1.81 -27.98
N ASN A 1049 16.89 -2.49 -28.62
CA ASN A 1049 16.70 -3.94 -28.49
C ASN A 1049 17.78 -4.73 -29.24
N ASP A 1050 17.90 -6.03 -28.94
CA ASP A 1050 18.91 -6.92 -29.58
C ASP A 1050 18.80 -6.96 -31.11
N THR A 1051 17.58 -6.85 -31.63
CA THR A 1051 17.28 -6.84 -33.07
C THR A 1051 17.62 -5.52 -33.76
N GLN A 1052 18.03 -4.48 -33.02
CA GLN A 1052 18.25 -3.12 -33.51
C GLN A 1052 19.57 -2.51 -32.98
N ALA A 1053 20.57 -3.33 -32.66
CA ALA A 1053 21.80 -2.93 -31.98
C ALA A 1053 22.63 -1.83 -32.71
N SER A 1054 22.42 -1.65 -34.02
CA SER A 1054 23.09 -0.63 -34.84
C SER A 1054 22.49 0.78 -34.73
N LEU A 1055 21.36 0.96 -34.04
CA LEU A 1055 20.72 2.28 -33.91
C LEU A 1055 21.48 3.21 -32.95
N ASN A 1056 21.47 4.51 -33.27
CA ASN A 1056 22.07 5.55 -32.45
C ASN A 1056 21.27 5.77 -31.17
N CYS A 1057 21.83 5.45 -30.00
CA CYS A 1057 21.19 5.67 -28.69
C CYS A 1057 21.83 6.79 -27.88
N VAL A 1058 21.12 7.32 -26.89
CA VAL A 1058 21.62 8.38 -26.00
C VAL A 1058 22.51 7.85 -24.88
N TRP A 1059 22.32 6.61 -24.43
CA TRP A 1059 23.14 6.03 -23.36
C TRP A 1059 24.42 5.36 -23.89
N LYS A 1060 25.39 6.20 -24.27
CA LYS A 1060 26.65 5.75 -24.91
C LYS A 1060 27.49 4.79 -24.06
N ASN A 1061 27.50 4.96 -22.75
CA ASN A 1061 28.28 4.11 -21.85
C ASN A 1061 27.75 2.67 -21.86
N ALA A 1062 26.43 2.49 -21.77
CA ALA A 1062 25.82 1.17 -21.84
C ALA A 1062 26.03 0.51 -23.22
N GLN A 1063 25.89 1.27 -24.32
CA GLN A 1063 26.13 0.76 -25.66
C GLN A 1063 27.58 0.26 -25.84
N LYS A 1064 28.58 1.00 -25.33
CA LYS A 1064 29.98 0.57 -25.37
C LYS A 1064 30.21 -0.75 -24.62
N ILE A 1065 29.57 -0.93 -23.47
CA ILE A 1065 29.69 -2.14 -22.63
C ILE A 1065 29.02 -3.35 -23.30
N LEU A 1066 27.88 -3.16 -23.97
CA LEU A 1066 27.24 -4.23 -24.74
C LEU A 1066 28.07 -4.61 -25.98
N ASN A 1067 28.62 -3.62 -26.69
CA ASN A 1067 29.39 -3.83 -27.92
C ASN A 1067 30.78 -4.45 -27.68
N SER A 1068 31.39 -4.21 -26.52
CA SER A 1068 32.70 -4.80 -26.19
C SER A 1068 32.64 -6.30 -25.92
N GLY A 1069 31.45 -6.92 -26.00
CA GLY A 1069 31.28 -8.35 -25.77
C GLY A 1069 31.78 -8.76 -24.39
N ALA A 1070 31.73 -7.84 -23.40
CA ALA A 1070 32.15 -8.09 -22.03
C ALA A 1070 31.21 -9.13 -21.40
N VAL A 1071 31.45 -10.39 -21.75
CA VAL A 1071 31.02 -11.55 -21.00
C VAL A 1071 31.78 -11.46 -19.69
N VAL A 1072 31.19 -10.76 -18.71
CA VAL A 1072 31.46 -11.13 -17.32
C VAL A 1072 31.13 -12.61 -17.27
N PRO A 1073 32.09 -13.50 -16.97
CA PRO A 1073 31.80 -14.92 -16.93
C PRO A 1073 30.59 -15.07 -16.00
N GLU A 1074 29.53 -15.72 -16.48
CA GLU A 1074 28.50 -16.29 -15.63
C GLU A 1074 29.21 -17.30 -14.71
N LYS A 1075 29.87 -16.81 -13.67
CA LYS A 1075 30.08 -17.63 -12.49
C LYS A 1075 28.68 -17.83 -11.97
N LYS A 1076 28.21 -19.07 -12.14
CA LYS A 1076 26.97 -19.60 -11.57
C LYS A 1076 26.74 -18.97 -10.19
N PRO A 1077 25.47 -18.69 -9.82
CA PRO A 1077 25.15 -18.25 -8.46
C PRO A 1077 25.96 -19.09 -7.49
N VAL A 1078 26.58 -18.47 -6.49
CA VAL A 1078 27.38 -19.20 -5.49
C VAL A 1078 26.48 -20.31 -4.96
N ALA A 1079 26.71 -21.53 -5.45
CA ALA A 1079 25.89 -22.67 -5.06
C ALA A 1079 26.10 -22.84 -3.57
N VAL A 1080 25.00 -23.02 -2.84
CA VAL A 1080 25.05 -23.43 -1.45
C VAL A 1080 25.97 -24.65 -1.39
N LYS A 1081 27.15 -24.50 -0.76
CA LYS A 1081 28.16 -25.57 -0.68
C LYS A 1081 27.46 -26.85 -0.22
N SER A 1082 27.61 -27.94 -0.97
CA SER A 1082 27.02 -29.24 -0.63
C SER A 1082 27.47 -29.68 0.77
N ILE A 1083 26.67 -30.50 1.45
CA ILE A 1083 26.99 -31.05 2.78
C ILE A 1083 28.38 -31.72 2.77
N ARG A 1084 28.73 -32.37 1.65
CA ARG A 1084 30.03 -33.00 1.43
C ARG A 1084 31.19 -32.00 1.44
N ASN A 1085 31.01 -30.83 0.83
CA ASN A 1085 32.04 -29.78 0.79
C ASN A 1085 32.24 -29.14 2.16
N ARG A 1086 31.19 -29.01 2.98
CA ARG A 1086 31.30 -28.56 4.38
C ARG A 1086 32.05 -29.57 5.27
N TYR A 1087 31.86 -30.86 5.05
CA TYR A 1087 32.62 -31.90 5.77
C TYR A 1087 34.10 -31.85 5.41
N LEU A 1088 34.42 -31.69 4.12
CA LEU A 1088 35.80 -31.52 3.66
C LEU A 1088 36.44 -30.24 4.23
N ASP A 1089 35.71 -29.13 4.31
CA ASP A 1089 36.18 -27.90 4.97
C ASP A 1089 36.60 -28.15 6.43
N ILE A 1090 35.77 -28.88 7.19
CA ILE A 1090 36.06 -29.20 8.60
C ILE A 1090 37.33 -30.07 8.71
N VAL A 1091 37.46 -31.08 7.84
CA VAL A 1091 38.62 -31.97 7.80
C VAL A 1091 39.88 -31.18 7.45
N PHE A 1092 39.85 -30.34 6.42
CA PHE A 1092 41.00 -29.55 6.01
C PHE A 1092 41.37 -28.47 7.02
N LEU A 1093 40.41 -27.78 7.64
CA LEU A 1093 40.70 -26.78 8.66
C LEU A 1093 41.27 -27.36 9.97
N ARG A 1094 41.02 -28.65 10.24
CA ARG A 1094 41.65 -29.38 11.35
C ARG A 1094 43.05 -29.90 11.03
N ILE A 1095 43.28 -30.33 9.78
CA ILE A 1095 44.55 -30.99 9.38
C ILE A 1095 45.59 -29.98 8.89
N LEU A 1096 45.17 -28.86 8.29
CA LEU A 1096 46.08 -27.85 7.75
C LEU A 1096 46.52 -26.86 8.83
N ASN A 1097 47.83 -26.60 8.90
CA ASN A 1097 48.44 -25.62 9.81
C ASN A 1097 49.22 -24.54 9.05
N GLY A 1098 49.35 -23.36 9.67
CA GLY A 1098 50.13 -22.23 9.18
C GLY A 1098 49.70 -21.72 7.80
N ARG A 1099 50.67 -21.35 6.95
CA ARG A 1099 50.45 -20.75 5.61
C ARG A 1099 49.54 -21.58 4.69
N LYS A 1100 49.49 -22.90 4.85
CA LYS A 1100 48.60 -23.77 4.05
C LYS A 1100 47.13 -23.60 4.44
N LYS A 1101 46.84 -23.41 5.73
CA LYS A 1101 45.49 -23.14 6.24
C LYS A 1101 45.02 -21.76 5.78
N GLU A 1102 45.88 -20.75 5.90
CA GLU A 1102 45.58 -19.40 5.39
C GLU A 1102 45.33 -19.41 3.88
N LYS A 1103 46.17 -20.12 3.11
CA LYS A 1103 45.98 -20.26 1.67
C LYS A 1103 44.66 -20.97 1.33
N TYR A 1104 44.29 -22.03 2.06
CA TYR A 1104 43.02 -22.73 1.89
C TYR A 1104 41.81 -21.85 2.23
N ILE A 1105 41.88 -21.04 3.29
CA ILE A 1105 40.81 -20.12 3.67
C ILE A 1105 40.68 -18.98 2.66
N LYS A 1106 41.81 -18.42 2.20
CA LYS A 1106 41.86 -17.26 1.30
C LYS A 1106 41.53 -17.62 -0.15
N ASP A 1107 42.04 -18.75 -0.62
CA ASP A 1107 41.81 -19.26 -1.98
C ASP A 1107 41.90 -20.81 -2.00
N PRO A 1108 40.80 -21.50 -1.65
CA PRO A 1108 40.79 -22.96 -1.62
C PRO A 1108 41.04 -23.58 -3.01
N GLN A 1109 40.74 -22.86 -4.09
CA GLN A 1109 40.99 -23.33 -5.45
C GLN A 1109 42.48 -23.31 -5.79
N ALA A 1110 43.18 -22.22 -5.44
CA ALA A 1110 44.64 -22.19 -5.51
C ALA A 1110 45.29 -23.19 -4.55
N PHE A 1111 44.74 -23.40 -3.34
CA PHE A 1111 45.25 -24.42 -2.42
C PHE A 1111 45.23 -25.83 -3.03
N PHE A 1112 44.11 -26.23 -3.63
CA PHE A 1112 44.00 -27.56 -4.24
C PHE A 1112 44.82 -27.67 -5.53
N ASN A 1113 44.79 -26.64 -6.40
CA ASN A 1113 45.52 -26.65 -7.68
C ASN A 1113 47.04 -26.64 -7.51
N ASP A 1114 47.55 -25.88 -6.55
CA ASP A 1114 48.99 -25.74 -6.29
C ASP A 1114 49.55 -26.86 -5.40
N SER A 1115 48.71 -27.82 -5.01
CA SER A 1115 49.15 -28.96 -4.22
C SER A 1115 50.06 -29.88 -5.05
N LYS A 1116 51.22 -30.21 -4.48
CA LYS A 1116 52.15 -31.20 -5.05
C LYS A 1116 51.58 -32.63 -5.03
N TYR A 1117 50.55 -32.90 -4.21
CA TYR A 1117 49.92 -34.21 -4.09
C TYR A 1117 48.75 -34.37 -5.07
N SER A 1118 48.83 -35.37 -5.94
CA SER A 1118 47.79 -35.70 -6.93
C SER A 1118 46.41 -35.97 -6.29
N PHE A 1119 46.38 -36.62 -5.14
CA PHE A 1119 45.15 -36.86 -4.37
C PHE A 1119 44.43 -35.57 -3.99
N LEU A 1120 45.15 -34.55 -3.50
CA LEU A 1120 44.54 -33.26 -3.14
C LEU A 1120 44.04 -32.49 -4.36
N ARG A 1121 44.72 -32.56 -5.50
CA ARG A 1121 44.21 -32.00 -6.76
C ARG A 1121 42.92 -32.69 -7.22
N MET A 1122 42.82 -34.01 -7.05
CA MET A 1122 41.61 -34.78 -7.35
C MET A 1122 40.47 -34.49 -6.36
N VAL A 1123 40.77 -34.37 -5.06
CA VAL A 1123 39.79 -33.90 -4.06
C VAL A 1123 39.32 -32.49 -4.40
N GLY A 1124 40.22 -31.60 -4.84
CA GLY A 1124 39.88 -30.27 -5.32
C GLY A 1124 38.93 -30.27 -6.52
N LYS A 1125 39.18 -31.13 -7.52
CA LYS A 1125 38.25 -31.31 -8.65
C LYS A 1125 36.86 -31.72 -8.20
N ASN A 1126 36.76 -32.65 -7.23
CA ASN A 1126 35.48 -33.07 -6.66
C ASN A 1126 34.86 -32.08 -5.66
N TYR A 1127 35.67 -31.22 -5.04
CA TYR A 1127 35.24 -30.19 -4.10
C TYR A 1127 34.62 -29.00 -4.84
N PHE A 1128 35.05 -28.73 -6.08
CA PHE A 1128 34.54 -27.66 -6.94
C PHE A 1128 33.67 -28.12 -8.12
N ALA A 1129 33.50 -29.43 -8.30
CA ALA A 1129 32.46 -30.00 -9.18
C ALA A 1129 31.11 -29.97 -8.46
#